data_AF-A0A2A9ET18-F1
#
_entry.id   AF-A0A2A9ET18-F1
#
_cell.length_a   1.000
_cell.length_b   1.000
_cell.length_c   1.000
_cell.angle_alpha   90.00
_cell.angle_beta   90.00
_cell.angle_gamma   90.00
#
_symmetry.space_group_name_H-M   'P 1'
#
loop_
_entity.id
_entity.type
_entity.pdbx_description
1 polymer ?
#
loop_
_entity_poly.entity_id
_entity_poly.type
_entity_poly.pdbx_seq_one_letter_code
_entity_poly.pdbx_strand_id
1 'polypeptide(L)'
;MDRDRPLDGVGSVKLKFGLLVGLSVVAATLVAEIGGRAGVPAWLSVPVTVAAALAVTQWLARGMTSPLREMTHAASRMARGDYSARVRATSADEVGRLARAFNTMAQDLHDADDQRRQLLATVSHELRTPLAAQRALLENLVDGVVRPDDDALQTALTQSERLSDLVGDLLDLSRVDAGAAPLDVGPLAVSDLIDRAVAEAGSHGRDVTITAEVCPPDLTVHADAARLHQVVANLLDNATRHTPAGGTVTVRAETLPGGSWALEVTDTGDGIPPEHAEEVFTRFWSDQHAGGGTGLGLAIARWVCELHGGTITALPPDDGGGGRVRAVLPRLARPRAAAPSAPPPEDHAPLPAPLPTGRQHAAGEEVHVSTTASVPDVPAQGGARTAAAPSFAETLFGGLWPEGGPRTAQGALLASLGIGALAAVVLPGRSTGVALLLVLLLAGVLVLRLSPRRSRAWTLASAALCLGLGSLTVLRAAEWVTVLALLAAGLLVTTALTDARRTLAVLAGPAAWVLSAVRGLPLLGRTITATSDQRLLWPVLRTAAVSLVALVVFGGLFASGDAVFGSWVSALVPDLAWDSAIQRTFVLVAVAGVVLAACYLALNPPRVDRLALPAAQPVTRAWEWLVPVGMVVAVLAGFVLAQATAMWGGHDYVRRQTGMSYADYVHQGFGQLTVATTLTLVTVALAVHKAPRATARDRLVLRVALGVLCVLTLVVVASALFRMAVYQQAFGFTVLRVLVDVFEAWLGLLVLLVMVAGVRWSAWWLPRAALASGAALLLAVGLANPEGWVARQNIERYQETGKIDTWYLASLGPDAVPAVVDGLPEELQRCALPAAEDARPDDLLEWNLGRSRAAELVPSGAPADRSDCP
;
A
#
# COMPACT_ATOMS: atom_id res chain seq x y z
N MET A 1 15.62 -5.01 -21.56
CA MET A 1 15.34 -4.58 -20.16
C MET A 1 13.86 -4.77 -19.91
N ASP A 2 13.52 -5.59 -18.92
CA ASP A 2 12.13 -5.72 -18.47
C ASP A 2 11.71 -4.40 -17.79
N ARG A 3 10.65 -3.76 -18.30
CA ARG A 3 10.18 -2.45 -17.80
C ARG A 3 9.70 -2.51 -16.36
N ASP A 4 9.29 -3.70 -15.92
CA ASP A 4 8.76 -3.93 -14.57
C ASP A 4 9.86 -4.24 -13.55
N ARG A 5 11.08 -4.58 -14.01
CA ARG A 5 12.22 -4.97 -13.16
C ARG A 5 13.54 -4.34 -13.64
N PRO A 6 13.69 -3.01 -13.55
CA PRO A 6 14.86 -2.29 -14.09
C PRO A 6 16.17 -2.62 -13.36
N LEU A 7 16.12 -3.25 -12.18
CA LEU A 7 17.28 -3.49 -11.31
C LEU A 7 17.70 -4.96 -11.24
N ASP A 8 17.20 -5.84 -12.11
CA ASP A 8 17.49 -7.28 -12.02
C ASP A 8 18.99 -7.62 -12.10
N GLY A 9 19.77 -6.80 -12.81
CA GLY A 9 21.23 -6.94 -12.95
C GLY A 9 22.05 -6.46 -11.74
N VAL A 10 21.43 -5.87 -10.71
CA VAL A 10 22.15 -5.40 -9.51
C VAL A 10 22.28 -6.56 -8.52
N GLY A 11 23.52 -6.94 -8.21
CA GLY A 11 23.83 -8.17 -7.44
C GLY A 11 23.59 -8.13 -5.93
N SER A 12 23.11 -7.02 -5.34
CA SER A 12 22.73 -6.99 -3.92
C SER A 12 21.55 -6.06 -3.65
N VAL A 13 20.65 -6.51 -2.78
CA VAL A 13 19.50 -5.75 -2.26
C VAL A 13 19.94 -4.47 -1.55
N LYS A 14 21.06 -4.50 -0.81
CA LYS A 14 21.61 -3.29 -0.17
C LYS A 14 22.02 -2.25 -1.20
N LEU A 15 22.62 -2.69 -2.31
CA LEU A 15 22.99 -1.82 -3.42
C LEU A 15 21.75 -1.27 -4.13
N LYS A 16 20.68 -2.07 -4.28
CA LYS A 16 19.38 -1.59 -4.81
C LYS A 16 18.76 -0.51 -3.92
N PHE A 17 18.79 -0.66 -2.59
CA PHE A 17 18.33 0.39 -1.66
C PHE A 17 19.21 1.64 -1.74
N GLY A 18 20.53 1.48 -1.80
CA GLY A 18 21.46 2.58 -1.99
C GLY A 18 21.22 3.34 -3.30
N LEU A 19 21.00 2.62 -4.41
CA LEU A 19 20.66 3.19 -5.70
C LEU A 19 19.29 3.89 -5.66
N LEU A 20 18.29 3.31 -4.97
CA LEU A 20 16.98 3.92 -4.80
C LEU A 20 17.07 5.25 -4.07
N VAL A 21 17.79 5.33 -2.95
CA VAL A 21 18.01 6.57 -2.21
C VAL A 21 18.82 7.56 -3.06
N GLY A 22 19.94 7.11 -3.62
CA GLY A 22 20.84 7.94 -4.43
C GLY A 22 20.15 8.55 -5.65
N LEU A 23 19.44 7.74 -6.45
CA LEU A 23 18.73 8.20 -7.65
C LEU A 23 17.57 9.14 -7.28
N SER A 24 16.90 8.91 -6.15
CA SER A 24 15.82 9.79 -5.69
C SER A 24 16.34 11.13 -5.19
N VAL A 25 17.48 11.15 -4.48
CA VAL A 25 18.16 12.40 -4.08
C VAL A 25 18.69 13.14 -5.30
N VAL A 26 19.36 12.46 -6.24
CA VAL A 26 19.84 13.07 -7.49
C VAL A 26 18.67 13.65 -8.29
N ALA A 27 17.56 12.92 -8.43
CA ALA A 27 16.37 13.43 -9.10
C ALA A 27 15.80 14.65 -8.39
N ALA A 28 15.70 14.63 -7.05
CA ALA A 28 15.21 15.75 -6.27
C ALA A 28 16.11 17.00 -6.43
N THR A 29 17.41 16.84 -6.25
CA THR A 29 18.39 17.93 -6.39
C THR A 29 18.39 18.48 -7.80
N LEU A 30 18.35 17.62 -8.83
CA LEU A 30 18.32 18.05 -10.22
C LEU A 30 17.04 18.84 -10.54
N VAL A 31 15.88 18.37 -10.09
CA VAL A 31 14.61 19.10 -10.25
C VAL A 31 14.64 20.43 -9.51
N ALA A 32 15.15 20.47 -8.26
CA ALA A 32 15.25 21.70 -7.49
C ALA A 32 16.21 22.73 -8.11
N GLU A 33 17.39 22.31 -8.55
CA GLU A 33 18.39 23.16 -9.22
C GLU A 33 17.88 23.69 -10.57
N ILE A 34 17.24 22.82 -11.37
CA ILE A 34 16.62 23.20 -12.63
C ILE A 34 15.51 24.24 -12.40
N GLY A 35 14.66 24.02 -11.39
CA GLY A 35 13.61 24.98 -11.01
C GLY A 35 14.18 26.32 -10.55
N GLY A 36 15.22 26.30 -9.72
CA GLY A 36 15.90 27.51 -9.24
C GLY A 36 16.52 28.34 -10.36
N ARG A 37 17.22 27.70 -11.31
CA ARG A 37 17.82 28.39 -12.47
C ARG A 37 16.79 28.94 -13.45
N ALA A 38 15.62 28.31 -13.54
CA ALA A 38 14.51 28.75 -14.37
C ALA A 38 13.59 29.79 -13.71
N GLY A 39 13.97 30.33 -12.54
CA GLY A 39 13.16 31.33 -11.83
C GLY A 39 11.83 30.79 -11.29
N VAL A 40 11.70 29.47 -11.11
CA VAL A 40 10.49 28.88 -10.52
C VAL A 40 10.46 29.21 -9.03
N PRO A 41 9.38 29.83 -8.51
CA PRO A 41 9.32 30.18 -7.10
C PRO A 41 9.28 28.91 -6.23
N ALA A 42 9.90 28.98 -5.05
CA ALA A 42 10.13 27.83 -4.18
C ALA A 42 8.85 27.05 -3.82
N TRP A 43 7.72 27.75 -3.68
CA TRP A 43 6.43 27.13 -3.35
C TRP A 43 5.89 26.22 -4.48
N LEU A 44 6.28 26.45 -5.75
CA LEU A 44 5.94 25.57 -6.88
C LEU A 44 6.97 24.44 -7.06
N SER A 45 8.26 24.72 -6.85
CA SER A 45 9.32 23.74 -7.08
C SER A 45 9.33 22.63 -6.04
N VAL A 46 9.15 22.96 -4.75
CA VAL A 46 9.14 21.98 -3.65
C VAL A 46 8.16 20.81 -3.88
N PRO A 47 6.85 21.03 -4.14
CA PRO A 47 5.93 19.90 -4.32
C PRO A 47 6.24 19.08 -5.57
N VAL A 48 6.69 19.70 -6.67
CA VAL A 48 7.08 18.98 -7.90
C VAL A 48 8.33 18.13 -7.66
N THR A 49 9.33 18.67 -6.96
CA THR A 49 10.54 17.95 -6.55
C THR A 49 10.21 16.74 -5.67
N VAL A 50 9.36 16.91 -4.66
CA VAL A 50 8.93 15.83 -3.79
C VAL A 50 8.16 14.76 -4.59
N ALA A 51 7.26 15.18 -5.48
CA ALA A 51 6.51 14.25 -6.33
C ALA A 51 7.43 13.46 -7.28
N ALA A 52 8.42 14.11 -7.89
CA ALA A 52 9.41 13.46 -8.76
C ALA A 52 10.25 12.43 -7.98
N ALA A 53 10.74 12.80 -6.79
CA ALA A 53 11.49 11.89 -5.92
C ALA A 53 10.66 10.67 -5.51
N LEU A 54 9.39 10.87 -5.12
CA LEU A 54 8.47 9.78 -4.79
C LEU A 54 8.15 8.90 -6.00
N ALA A 55 8.00 9.48 -7.19
CA ALA A 55 7.74 8.72 -8.41
C ALA A 55 8.92 7.81 -8.77
N VAL A 56 10.15 8.34 -8.70
CA VAL A 56 11.39 7.56 -8.89
C VAL A 56 11.49 6.46 -7.83
N THR A 57 11.29 6.81 -6.56
CA THR A 57 11.28 5.85 -5.44
C THR A 57 10.29 4.71 -5.69
N GLN A 58 9.06 5.03 -6.06
CA GLN A 58 8.00 4.05 -6.28
C GLN A 58 8.25 3.17 -7.51
N TRP A 59 8.81 3.75 -8.58
CA TRP A 59 9.19 2.99 -9.77
C TRP A 59 10.26 1.94 -9.44
N LEU A 60 11.32 2.31 -8.70
CA LEU A 60 12.37 1.39 -8.29
C LEU A 60 11.86 0.36 -7.25
N ALA A 61 11.05 0.80 -6.27
CA ALA A 61 10.51 -0.07 -5.21
C ALA A 61 9.56 -1.16 -5.74
N ARG A 62 8.79 -0.88 -6.81
CA ARG A 62 7.93 -1.89 -7.45
C ARG A 62 8.74 -3.08 -7.98
N GLY A 63 9.89 -2.80 -8.63
CA GLY A 63 10.77 -3.86 -9.15
C GLY A 63 11.35 -4.75 -8.06
N MET A 64 11.60 -4.21 -6.86
CA MET A 64 12.11 -4.97 -5.71
C MET A 64 11.04 -5.81 -5.00
N THR A 65 9.80 -5.32 -4.94
CA THR A 65 8.73 -5.95 -4.14
C THR A 65 7.88 -6.96 -4.91
N SER A 66 7.85 -6.89 -6.24
CA SER A 66 7.11 -7.84 -7.10
C SER A 66 7.56 -9.29 -6.90
N PRO A 67 8.86 -9.64 -6.95
CA PRO A 67 9.30 -11.03 -6.79
C PRO A 67 8.89 -11.64 -5.45
N LEU A 68 8.98 -10.88 -4.34
CA LEU A 68 8.59 -11.35 -3.02
C LEU A 68 7.09 -11.67 -2.91
N ARG A 69 6.24 -10.88 -3.58
CA ARG A 69 4.80 -11.16 -3.65
C ARG A 69 4.51 -12.40 -4.47
N GLU A 70 5.19 -12.59 -5.60
CA GLU A 70 5.08 -13.81 -6.41
C GLU A 70 5.46 -15.05 -5.61
N MET A 71 6.55 -14.99 -4.84
CA MET A 71 6.96 -16.07 -3.93
C MET A 71 5.91 -16.36 -2.85
N THR A 72 5.34 -15.32 -2.23
CA THR A 72 4.29 -15.47 -1.22
C THR A 72 3.05 -16.16 -1.79
N HIS A 73 2.64 -15.76 -3.00
CA HIS A 73 1.53 -16.39 -3.71
C HIS A 73 1.82 -17.83 -4.11
N ALA A 74 3.05 -18.12 -4.59
CA ALA A 74 3.47 -19.47 -4.93
C ALA A 74 3.50 -20.39 -3.68
N ALA A 75 4.07 -19.91 -2.56
CA ALA A 75 4.06 -20.65 -1.30
C ALA A 75 2.64 -20.94 -0.80
N SER A 76 1.72 -19.98 -0.92
CA SER A 76 0.31 -20.17 -0.55
C SER A 76 -0.44 -21.16 -1.46
N ARG A 77 0.02 -21.36 -2.71
CA ARG A 77 -0.48 -22.42 -3.59
C ARG A 77 0.09 -23.78 -3.20
N MET A 78 1.39 -23.85 -2.91
CA MET A 78 2.04 -25.08 -2.45
C MET A 78 1.44 -25.59 -1.14
N ALA A 79 1.11 -24.69 -0.20
CA ALA A 79 0.41 -25.05 1.04
C ALA A 79 -0.97 -25.69 0.82
N ARG A 80 -1.55 -25.53 -0.38
CA ARG A 80 -2.81 -26.16 -0.80
C ARG A 80 -2.60 -27.41 -1.68
N GLY A 81 -1.36 -27.93 -1.76
CA GLY A 81 -1.00 -29.15 -2.49
C GLY A 81 -0.63 -28.95 -3.96
N ASP A 82 -0.47 -27.71 -4.43
CA ASP A 82 -0.08 -27.40 -5.81
C ASP A 82 1.42 -27.13 -5.91
N TYR A 83 2.21 -28.20 -6.05
CA TYR A 83 3.68 -28.16 -6.14
C TYR A 83 4.21 -27.81 -7.54
N SER A 84 3.33 -27.61 -8.52
CA SER A 84 3.71 -27.21 -9.89
C SER A 84 4.09 -25.72 -10.01
N ALA A 85 3.78 -24.92 -8.98
CA ALA A 85 4.06 -23.49 -8.99
C ALA A 85 5.57 -23.22 -9.09
N ARG A 86 5.96 -22.31 -9.99
CA ARG A 86 7.35 -21.84 -10.15
C ARG A 86 7.39 -20.32 -10.10
N VAL A 87 8.48 -19.79 -9.55
CA VAL A 87 8.75 -18.35 -9.47
C VAL A 87 9.86 -17.98 -10.46
N ARG A 88 9.75 -16.83 -11.11
CA ARG A 88 10.81 -16.34 -12.03
C ARG A 88 12.05 -15.92 -11.24
N ALA A 89 13.18 -16.56 -11.50
CA ALA A 89 14.46 -16.29 -10.83
C ALA A 89 15.45 -15.52 -11.73
N THR A 90 15.05 -14.33 -12.20
CA THR A 90 15.85 -13.51 -13.13
C THR A 90 16.88 -12.62 -12.46
N SER A 91 16.71 -12.29 -11.17
CA SER A 91 17.63 -11.37 -10.49
C SER A 91 18.92 -12.04 -10.03
N ALA A 92 20.02 -11.29 -10.04
CA ALA A 92 21.33 -11.74 -9.57
C ALA A 92 21.56 -11.54 -8.06
N ASP A 93 20.58 -11.00 -7.33
CA ASP A 93 20.70 -10.63 -5.91
C ASP A 93 20.29 -11.75 -4.94
N GLU A 94 20.19 -11.41 -3.65
CA GLU A 94 19.72 -12.30 -2.59
C GLU A 94 18.30 -12.81 -2.85
N VAL A 95 17.42 -12.02 -3.46
CA VAL A 95 16.07 -12.42 -3.83
C VAL A 95 16.10 -13.43 -4.97
N GLY A 96 16.99 -13.26 -5.94
CA GLY A 96 17.22 -14.24 -7.01
C GLY A 96 17.80 -15.56 -6.52
N ARG A 97 18.68 -15.54 -5.50
CA ARG A 97 19.12 -16.76 -4.82
C ARG A 97 17.97 -17.46 -4.10
N LEU A 98 17.15 -16.71 -3.39
CA LEU A 98 15.96 -17.24 -2.71
C LEU A 98 14.96 -17.84 -3.70
N ALA A 99 14.72 -17.19 -4.85
CA ALA A 99 13.83 -17.69 -5.89
C ALA A 99 14.34 -19.02 -6.50
N ARG A 100 15.66 -19.16 -6.68
CA ARG A 100 16.27 -20.43 -7.11
C ARG A 100 16.10 -21.52 -6.07
N ALA A 101 16.44 -21.25 -4.81
CA ALA A 101 16.27 -22.20 -3.71
C ALA A 101 14.79 -22.63 -3.55
N PHE A 102 13.85 -21.69 -3.69
CA PHE A 102 12.42 -21.97 -3.68
C PHE A 102 11.99 -22.91 -4.82
N ASN A 103 12.48 -22.67 -6.05
CA ASN A 103 12.15 -23.53 -7.18
C ASN A 103 12.75 -24.94 -7.03
N THR A 104 13.94 -25.07 -6.45
CA THR A 104 14.54 -26.38 -6.11
C THR A 104 13.66 -27.12 -5.11
N MET A 105 13.31 -26.49 -3.98
CA MET A 105 12.41 -27.10 -2.99
C MET A 105 11.03 -27.48 -3.59
N ALA A 106 10.48 -26.64 -4.47
CA ALA A 106 9.22 -26.93 -5.15
C ALA A 106 9.33 -28.10 -6.15
N GLN A 107 10.51 -28.33 -6.73
CA GLN A 107 10.79 -29.51 -7.54
C GLN A 107 10.89 -30.75 -6.65
N ASP A 108 11.69 -30.71 -5.58
CA ASP A 108 11.87 -31.85 -4.67
C ASP A 108 10.54 -32.32 -4.06
N LEU A 109 9.65 -31.38 -3.70
CA LEU A 109 8.30 -31.69 -3.21
C LEU A 109 7.39 -32.30 -4.29
N HIS A 110 7.51 -31.83 -5.53
CA HIS A 110 6.74 -32.37 -6.64
C HIS A 110 7.16 -33.81 -6.92
N ASP A 111 8.47 -34.07 -6.98
CA ASP A 111 9.03 -35.40 -7.23
C ASP A 111 8.64 -36.37 -6.10
N ALA A 112 8.67 -35.92 -4.83
CA ALA A 112 8.24 -36.73 -3.69
C ALA A 112 6.73 -37.06 -3.72
N ASP A 113 5.86 -36.13 -4.11
CA ASP A 113 4.42 -36.41 -4.23
C ASP A 113 4.12 -37.36 -5.40
N ASP A 114 4.85 -37.24 -6.51
CA ASP A 114 4.71 -38.15 -7.66
C ASP A 114 5.16 -39.57 -7.30
N GLN A 115 6.29 -39.74 -6.62
CA GLN A 115 6.75 -41.03 -6.09
C GLN A 115 5.71 -41.65 -5.14
N ARG A 116 5.14 -40.85 -4.23
CA ARG A 116 4.09 -41.31 -3.30
C ARG A 116 2.85 -41.79 -4.05
N ARG A 117 2.41 -41.05 -5.07
CA ARG A 117 1.23 -41.41 -5.89
C ARG A 117 1.49 -42.68 -6.69
N GLN A 118 2.68 -42.82 -7.28
CA GLN A 118 3.07 -44.01 -8.02
C GLN A 118 3.08 -45.24 -7.12
N LEU A 119 3.65 -45.14 -5.90
CA LEU A 119 3.61 -46.22 -4.91
C LEU A 119 2.16 -46.63 -4.59
N LEU A 120 1.30 -45.67 -4.27
CA LEU A 120 -0.11 -45.96 -3.96
C LEU A 120 -0.84 -46.63 -5.14
N ALA A 121 -0.54 -46.21 -6.37
CA ALA A 121 -1.12 -46.79 -7.57
C ALA A 121 -0.68 -48.24 -7.76
N THR A 122 0.62 -48.53 -7.66
CA THR A 122 1.18 -49.88 -7.78
C THR A 122 0.62 -50.79 -6.69
N VAL A 123 0.66 -50.36 -5.42
CA VAL A 123 0.11 -51.14 -4.29
C VAL A 123 -1.37 -51.45 -4.48
N SER A 124 -2.16 -50.47 -4.93
CA SER A 124 -3.58 -50.69 -5.21
C SER A 124 -3.80 -51.70 -6.35
N HIS A 125 -2.89 -51.77 -7.31
CA HIS A 125 -2.99 -52.71 -8.42
C HIS A 125 -2.64 -54.14 -7.99
N GLU A 126 -1.52 -54.30 -7.28
CA GLU A 126 -1.02 -55.59 -6.79
C GLU A 126 -1.96 -56.24 -5.76
N LEU A 127 -2.68 -55.45 -4.95
CA LEU A 127 -3.70 -55.99 -4.03
C LEU A 127 -5.01 -56.35 -4.73
N ARG A 128 -5.40 -55.62 -5.79
CA ARG A 128 -6.69 -55.81 -6.47
C ARG A 128 -6.75 -57.13 -7.22
N THR A 129 -5.68 -57.53 -7.88
CA THR A 129 -5.61 -58.74 -8.70
C THR A 129 -5.87 -60.03 -7.91
N PRO A 130 -5.15 -60.33 -6.80
CA PRO A 130 -5.42 -61.52 -6.00
C PRO A 130 -6.78 -61.45 -5.31
N LEU A 131 -7.20 -60.28 -4.84
CA LEU A 131 -8.51 -60.11 -4.22
C LEU A 131 -9.67 -60.39 -5.19
N ALA A 132 -9.54 -59.95 -6.45
CA ALA A 132 -10.53 -60.23 -7.49
C ALA A 132 -10.56 -61.73 -7.84
N ALA A 133 -9.40 -62.39 -7.90
CA ALA A 133 -9.30 -63.83 -8.15
C ALA A 133 -9.93 -64.65 -7.01
N GLN A 134 -9.63 -64.31 -5.75
CA GLN A 134 -10.22 -64.95 -4.57
C GLN A 134 -11.74 -64.75 -4.54
N ARG A 135 -12.21 -63.53 -4.82
CA ARG A 135 -13.65 -63.25 -4.91
C ARG A 135 -14.32 -64.07 -5.99
N ALA A 136 -13.75 -64.14 -7.20
CA ALA A 136 -14.31 -64.92 -8.30
C ALA A 136 -14.40 -66.41 -7.97
N LEU A 137 -13.37 -66.96 -7.30
CA LEU A 137 -13.38 -68.35 -6.83
C LEU A 137 -14.50 -68.59 -5.80
N LEU A 138 -14.64 -67.70 -4.81
CA LEU A 138 -15.67 -67.81 -3.79
C LEU A 138 -17.08 -67.61 -4.35
N GLU A 139 -17.28 -66.68 -5.30
CA GLU A 139 -18.54 -66.49 -6.02
C GLU A 139 -18.91 -67.76 -6.82
N ASN A 140 -17.96 -68.36 -7.56
CA ASN A 140 -18.19 -69.60 -8.29
C ASN A 140 -18.56 -70.78 -7.38
N LEU A 141 -17.98 -70.84 -6.17
CA LEU A 141 -18.32 -71.84 -5.15
C LEU A 141 -19.73 -71.63 -4.60
N VAL A 142 -20.13 -70.38 -4.36
CA VAL A 142 -21.48 -70.02 -3.87
C VAL A 142 -22.55 -70.26 -4.93
N ASP A 143 -22.27 -69.91 -6.19
CA ASP A 143 -23.19 -70.06 -7.32
C ASP A 143 -23.31 -71.52 -7.81
N GLY A 144 -22.52 -72.44 -7.22
CA GLY A 144 -22.51 -73.86 -7.54
C GLY A 144 -21.85 -74.20 -8.88
N VAL A 145 -21.15 -73.23 -9.48
CA VAL A 145 -20.34 -73.40 -10.70
C VAL A 145 -19.11 -74.28 -10.41
N VAL A 146 -18.50 -74.09 -9.24
CA VAL A 146 -17.42 -74.93 -8.70
C VAL A 146 -17.94 -75.68 -7.48
N ARG A 147 -17.61 -76.96 -7.34
CA ARG A 147 -17.99 -77.75 -6.16
C ARG A 147 -17.04 -77.43 -5.00
N PRO A 148 -17.54 -77.28 -3.77
CA PRO A 148 -16.70 -77.10 -2.59
C PRO A 148 -16.07 -78.45 -2.19
N ASP A 149 -15.12 -78.92 -2.99
CA ASP A 149 -14.24 -80.03 -2.65
C ASP A 149 -12.95 -79.54 -1.99
N ASP A 150 -12.15 -80.49 -1.49
CA ASP A 150 -10.92 -80.18 -0.76
C ASP A 150 -9.95 -79.35 -1.61
N ASP A 151 -9.91 -79.57 -2.93
CA ASP A 151 -9.02 -78.86 -3.87
C ASP A 151 -9.43 -77.38 -4.06
N ALA A 152 -10.72 -77.09 -4.20
CA ALA A 152 -11.21 -75.72 -4.30
C ALA A 152 -11.05 -74.94 -2.99
N LEU A 153 -11.25 -75.59 -1.84
CA LEU A 153 -11.02 -74.98 -0.52
C LEU A 153 -9.53 -74.72 -0.27
N GLN A 154 -8.66 -75.65 -0.66
CA GLN A 154 -7.22 -75.50 -0.54
C GLN A 154 -6.67 -74.43 -1.48
N THR A 155 -7.25 -74.28 -2.68
CA THR A 155 -6.97 -73.16 -3.58
C THR A 155 -7.36 -71.82 -2.96
N ALA A 156 -8.55 -71.72 -2.35
CA ALA A 156 -8.99 -70.49 -1.68
C ALA A 156 -8.10 -70.12 -0.48
N LEU A 157 -7.68 -71.13 0.31
CA LEU A 157 -6.74 -70.94 1.42
C LEU A 157 -5.38 -70.45 0.92
N THR A 158 -4.82 -71.09 -0.11
CA THR A 158 -3.54 -70.70 -0.71
C THR A 158 -3.57 -69.25 -1.23
N GLN A 159 -4.69 -68.81 -1.83
CA GLN A 159 -4.84 -67.41 -2.25
C GLN A 159 -4.89 -66.43 -1.08
N SER A 160 -5.53 -66.82 0.03
CA SER A 160 -5.58 -66.00 1.26
C SER A 160 -4.23 -65.90 1.96
N GLU A 161 -3.45 -66.98 1.98
CA GLU A 161 -2.09 -67.01 2.51
C GLU A 161 -1.18 -66.10 1.69
N ARG A 162 -1.21 -66.21 0.35
CA ARG A 162 -0.48 -65.30 -0.55
C ARG A 162 -0.82 -63.83 -0.35
N LEU A 163 -2.09 -63.49 -0.14
CA LEU A 163 -2.50 -62.12 0.15
C LEU A 163 -1.95 -61.64 1.51
N SER A 164 -1.91 -62.53 2.49
CA SER A 164 -1.36 -62.24 3.83
C SER A 164 0.15 -61.98 3.76
N ASP A 165 0.88 -62.78 2.97
CA ASP A 165 2.31 -62.60 2.73
C ASP A 165 2.59 -61.27 2.01
N LEU A 166 1.82 -60.94 0.97
CA LEU A 166 1.95 -59.68 0.24
C LEU A 166 1.70 -58.46 1.15
N VAL A 167 0.72 -58.54 2.06
CA VAL A 167 0.46 -57.49 3.07
C VAL A 167 1.60 -57.43 4.09
N GLY A 168 2.14 -58.57 4.50
CA GLY A 168 3.32 -58.67 5.36
C GLY A 168 4.53 -57.97 4.75
N ASP A 169 4.86 -58.30 3.50
CA ASP A 169 5.94 -57.68 2.73
C ASP A 169 5.77 -56.16 2.59
N LEU A 170 4.54 -55.71 2.36
CA LEU A 170 4.22 -54.28 2.25
C LEU A 170 4.37 -53.54 3.59
N LEU A 171 4.01 -54.18 4.70
CA LEU A 171 4.19 -53.61 6.04
C LEU A 171 5.67 -53.58 6.44
N ASP A 172 6.44 -54.60 6.10
CA ASP A 172 7.89 -54.60 6.28
C ASP A 172 8.51 -53.46 5.46
N LEU A 173 8.11 -53.29 4.19
CA LEU A 173 8.53 -52.18 3.34
C LEU A 173 8.17 -50.79 3.90
N SER A 174 6.97 -50.62 4.47
CA SER A 174 6.58 -49.35 5.10
C SER A 174 7.41 -49.04 6.34
N ARG A 175 7.84 -50.05 7.10
CA ARG A 175 8.74 -49.86 8.26
C ARG A 175 10.15 -49.50 7.81
N VAL A 176 10.58 -49.99 6.64
CA VAL A 176 11.84 -49.61 5.98
C VAL A 176 11.86 -48.11 5.64
N ASP A 177 10.85 -47.62 4.93
CA ASP A 177 10.79 -46.22 4.49
C ASP A 177 10.70 -45.25 5.68
N ALA A 178 10.19 -45.71 6.83
CA ALA A 178 10.16 -44.95 8.08
C ALA A 178 11.48 -45.01 8.89
N GLY A 179 12.49 -45.78 8.46
CA GLY A 179 13.77 -45.94 9.16
C GLY A 179 13.67 -46.60 10.54
N ALA A 180 12.60 -47.36 10.80
CA ALA A 180 12.14 -47.70 12.15
C ALA A 180 12.34 -49.16 12.58
N ALA A 181 13.18 -49.94 11.88
CA ALA A 181 13.44 -51.34 12.22
C ALA A 181 14.77 -51.49 13.00
N PRO A 182 14.76 -51.55 14.35
CA PRO A 182 15.96 -51.95 15.10
C PRO A 182 16.29 -53.42 14.79
N LEU A 183 17.57 -53.73 14.58
CA LEU A 183 18.07 -55.11 14.43
C LEU A 183 18.25 -55.75 15.81
N ASP A 184 17.75 -56.97 16.00
CA ASP A 184 18.03 -57.77 17.19
C ASP A 184 19.26 -58.67 16.94
N VAL A 185 20.45 -58.09 17.09
CA VAL A 185 21.71 -58.74 16.70
C VAL A 185 22.23 -59.66 17.80
N GLY A 186 22.34 -60.96 17.49
CA GLY A 186 22.91 -61.98 18.38
C GLY A 186 23.89 -62.92 17.67
N PRO A 187 24.65 -63.77 18.40
CA PRO A 187 25.48 -64.80 17.80
C PRO A 187 24.61 -65.85 17.12
N LEU A 188 24.91 -66.15 15.86
CA LEU A 188 24.16 -67.06 14.99
C LEU A 188 25.14 -68.02 14.29
N ALA A 189 24.87 -69.32 14.38
CA ALA A 189 25.55 -70.33 13.58
C ALA A 189 24.95 -70.35 12.17
N VAL A 190 25.79 -70.14 11.15
CA VAL A 190 25.35 -70.04 9.74
C VAL A 190 24.89 -71.40 9.20
N SER A 191 25.44 -72.50 9.71
CA SER A 191 24.97 -73.87 9.42
C SER A 191 23.48 -74.01 9.78
N ASP A 192 23.11 -73.67 11.01
CA ASP A 192 21.75 -73.83 11.53
C ASP A 192 20.75 -72.95 10.77
N LEU A 193 21.18 -71.76 10.35
CA LEU A 193 20.39 -70.86 9.52
C LEU A 193 20.08 -71.48 8.15
N ILE A 194 21.12 -71.98 7.45
CA ILE A 194 20.97 -72.54 6.11
C ILE A 194 20.19 -73.85 6.18
N ASP A 195 20.46 -74.72 7.15
CA ASP A 195 19.73 -75.98 7.33
C ASP A 195 18.22 -75.74 7.54
N ARG A 196 17.87 -74.72 8.34
CA ARG A 196 16.48 -74.32 8.54
C ARG A 196 15.83 -73.81 7.26
N ALA A 197 16.52 -72.95 6.51
CA ALA A 197 16.00 -72.39 5.26
C ALA A 197 15.88 -73.45 4.15
N VAL A 198 16.82 -74.40 4.08
CA VAL A 198 16.78 -75.53 3.14
C VAL A 198 15.65 -76.50 3.48
N ALA A 199 15.44 -76.79 4.77
CA ALA A 199 14.30 -77.61 5.21
C ALA A 199 12.95 -76.97 4.87
N GLU A 200 12.85 -75.64 5.02
CA GLU A 200 11.66 -74.88 4.64
C GLU A 200 11.44 -74.90 3.13
N ALA A 201 12.46 -74.63 2.32
CA ALA A 201 12.38 -74.67 0.86
C ALA A 201 12.00 -76.07 0.34
N GLY A 202 12.54 -77.13 0.94
CA GLY A 202 12.25 -78.53 0.57
C GLY A 202 10.80 -78.96 0.85
N SER A 203 10.10 -78.30 1.77
CA SER A 203 8.70 -78.60 2.09
C SER A 203 7.69 -78.13 1.04
N HIS A 204 8.11 -77.26 0.12
CA HIS A 204 7.26 -76.67 -0.93
C HIS A 204 7.03 -77.58 -2.16
N GLY A 205 7.51 -78.84 -2.11
CA GLY A 205 7.10 -79.90 -3.04
C GLY A 205 7.59 -79.77 -4.48
N ARG A 206 8.64 -78.97 -4.75
CA ARG A 206 9.26 -78.86 -6.09
C ARG A 206 10.36 -79.90 -6.26
N ASP A 207 10.44 -80.50 -7.45
CA ASP A 207 11.46 -81.52 -7.81
C ASP A 207 12.82 -80.85 -8.11
N VAL A 208 13.47 -80.32 -7.07
CA VAL A 208 14.75 -79.61 -7.15
C VAL A 208 15.67 -80.11 -6.03
N THR A 209 16.93 -80.41 -6.38
CA THR A 209 17.93 -80.83 -5.39
C THR A 209 18.60 -79.60 -4.78
N ILE A 210 18.52 -79.42 -3.47
CA ILE A 210 19.19 -78.30 -2.76
C ILE A 210 20.43 -78.83 -2.03
N THR A 211 21.60 -78.28 -2.34
CA THR A 211 22.87 -78.60 -1.68
C THR A 211 23.37 -77.40 -0.89
N ALA A 212 23.88 -77.64 0.32
CA ALA A 212 24.39 -76.60 1.20
C ALA A 212 25.87 -76.84 1.54
N GLU A 213 26.70 -75.81 1.38
CA GLU A 213 28.12 -75.83 1.69
C GLU A 213 28.47 -74.65 2.62
N VAL A 214 28.99 -74.95 3.82
CA VAL A 214 29.40 -73.91 4.79
C VAL A 214 30.89 -74.07 5.11
N CYS A 215 31.68 -73.04 4.81
CA CYS A 215 33.14 -73.05 4.91
C CYS A 215 33.67 -71.85 5.72
N PRO A 216 34.21 -72.03 6.94
CA PRO A 216 34.33 -73.29 7.68
C PRO A 216 32.97 -73.74 8.28
N PRO A 217 32.79 -75.04 8.60
CA PRO A 217 31.50 -75.57 9.06
C PRO A 217 31.03 -75.00 10.41
N ASP A 218 31.93 -74.41 11.20
CA ASP A 218 31.66 -73.72 12.48
C ASP A 218 31.51 -72.20 12.31
N LEU A 219 31.15 -71.72 11.13
CA LEU A 219 30.98 -70.29 10.85
C LEU A 219 29.87 -69.67 11.72
N THR A 220 30.28 -68.84 12.68
CA THR A 220 29.39 -67.99 13.48
C THR A 220 29.48 -66.52 13.09
N VAL A 221 28.33 -65.84 13.04
CA VAL A 221 28.18 -64.41 12.72
C VAL A 221 27.32 -63.71 13.76
N HIS A 222 27.47 -62.39 13.93
CA HIS A 222 26.55 -61.58 14.73
C HIS A 222 25.56 -60.88 13.81
N ALA A 223 24.32 -61.37 13.77
CA ALA A 223 23.26 -60.86 12.90
C ALA A 223 21.89 -61.03 13.57
N ASP A 224 20.87 -60.38 13.01
CA ASP A 224 19.48 -60.66 13.34
C ASP A 224 19.07 -61.98 12.68
N ALA A 225 18.83 -63.01 13.50
CA ALA A 225 18.57 -64.35 13.02
C ALA A 225 17.28 -64.44 12.17
N ALA A 226 16.24 -63.71 12.55
CA ALA A 226 14.96 -63.74 11.82
C ALA A 226 15.10 -63.05 10.47
N ARG A 227 15.77 -61.88 10.43
CA ARG A 227 15.96 -61.13 9.18
C ARG A 227 16.93 -61.82 8.24
N LEU A 228 18.01 -62.41 8.74
CA LEU A 228 18.94 -63.13 7.89
C LEU A 228 18.32 -64.43 7.36
N HIS A 229 17.45 -65.10 8.13
CA HIS A 229 16.64 -66.23 7.66
C HIS A 229 15.75 -65.81 6.49
N GLN A 230 15.11 -64.64 6.58
CA GLN A 230 14.31 -64.06 5.51
C GLN A 230 15.13 -63.84 4.21
N VAL A 231 16.41 -63.44 4.32
CA VAL A 231 17.30 -63.34 3.14
C VAL A 231 17.51 -64.70 2.50
N VAL A 232 17.87 -65.72 3.28
CA VAL A 232 18.13 -67.07 2.74
C VAL A 232 16.86 -67.66 2.12
N ALA A 233 15.73 -67.51 2.81
CA ALA A 233 14.43 -67.98 2.33
C ALA A 233 14.02 -67.30 1.01
N ASN A 234 14.17 -65.97 0.91
CA ASN A 234 13.84 -65.24 -0.32
C ASN A 234 14.75 -65.62 -1.50
N LEU A 235 16.04 -65.86 -1.24
CA LEU A 235 16.98 -66.29 -2.27
C LEU A 235 16.69 -67.73 -2.73
N LEU A 236 16.37 -68.63 -1.80
CA LEU A 236 16.00 -70.02 -2.10
C LEU A 236 14.64 -70.14 -2.82
N ASP A 237 13.62 -69.38 -2.41
CA ASP A 237 12.33 -69.35 -3.12
C ASP A 237 12.50 -68.84 -4.55
N ASN A 238 13.33 -67.80 -4.75
CA ASN A 238 13.67 -67.31 -6.08
C ASN A 238 14.42 -68.38 -6.91
N ALA A 239 15.50 -68.95 -6.37
CA ALA A 239 16.31 -69.96 -7.04
C ALA A 239 15.48 -71.19 -7.43
N THR A 240 14.66 -71.72 -6.52
CA THR A 240 13.80 -72.88 -6.78
C THR A 240 12.63 -72.58 -7.72
N ARG A 241 12.21 -71.33 -7.89
CA ARG A 241 11.17 -70.94 -8.86
C ARG A 241 11.69 -70.93 -10.28
N HIS A 242 12.94 -70.51 -10.46
CA HIS A 242 13.56 -70.37 -11.78
C HIS A 242 14.36 -71.62 -12.21
N THR A 243 14.47 -72.63 -11.35
CA THR A 243 15.11 -73.92 -11.66
C THR A 243 14.09 -74.91 -12.24
N PRO A 244 14.35 -75.53 -13.42
CA PRO A 244 13.50 -76.59 -13.96
C PRO A 244 13.53 -77.88 -13.12
N ALA A 245 12.52 -78.74 -13.27
CA ALA A 245 12.43 -80.02 -12.55
C ALA A 245 13.67 -80.91 -12.81
N GLY A 246 14.24 -81.48 -11.74
CA GLY A 246 15.50 -82.22 -11.75
C GLY A 246 16.76 -81.34 -11.66
N GLY A 247 16.62 -80.01 -11.61
CA GLY A 247 17.74 -79.08 -11.47
C GLY A 247 18.32 -79.01 -10.05
N THR A 248 19.41 -78.27 -9.89
CA THR A 248 20.14 -78.16 -8.62
C THR A 248 20.27 -76.70 -8.17
N VAL A 249 20.04 -76.44 -6.88
CA VAL A 249 20.29 -75.16 -6.23
C VAL A 249 21.38 -75.35 -5.17
N THR A 250 22.47 -74.62 -5.29
CA THR A 250 23.59 -74.67 -4.36
C THR A 250 23.61 -73.41 -3.50
N VAL A 251 23.55 -73.58 -2.17
CA VAL A 251 23.74 -72.51 -1.19
C VAL A 251 25.13 -72.65 -0.59
N ARG A 252 25.98 -71.65 -0.80
CA ARG A 252 27.34 -71.62 -0.28
C ARG A 252 27.53 -70.45 0.67
N ALA A 253 27.98 -70.72 1.89
CA ALA A 253 28.43 -69.71 2.83
C ALA A 253 29.93 -69.83 3.06
N GLU A 254 30.68 -68.75 2.85
CA GLU A 254 32.13 -68.75 3.04
C GLU A 254 32.65 -67.49 3.73
N THR A 255 33.69 -67.63 4.54
CA THR A 255 34.39 -66.48 5.12
C THR A 255 35.22 -65.76 4.07
N LEU A 256 35.09 -64.44 4.01
CA LEU A 256 35.90 -63.58 3.14
C LEU A 256 37.03 -62.89 3.93
N PRO A 257 38.14 -62.52 3.26
CA PRO A 257 39.16 -61.67 3.86
C PRO A 257 38.57 -60.33 4.36
N GLY A 258 39.07 -59.81 5.48
CA GLY A 258 38.64 -58.50 6.01
C GLY A 258 37.48 -58.53 7.01
N GLY A 259 37.10 -59.71 7.54
CA GLY A 259 36.09 -59.82 8.60
C GLY A 259 34.65 -59.88 8.10
N SER A 260 34.46 -60.17 6.80
CA SER A 260 33.15 -60.39 6.17
C SER A 260 32.93 -61.87 5.84
N TRP A 261 31.72 -62.22 5.45
CA TRP A 261 31.34 -63.53 4.93
C TRP A 261 30.41 -63.33 3.73
N ALA A 262 30.40 -64.30 2.82
CA ALA A 262 29.51 -64.33 1.67
C ALA A 262 28.48 -65.43 1.85
N LEU A 263 27.23 -65.13 1.50
CA LEU A 263 26.17 -66.08 1.22
C LEU A 263 25.89 -66.03 -0.28
N GLU A 264 26.09 -67.14 -0.96
CA GLU A 264 25.86 -67.30 -2.38
C GLU A 264 24.79 -68.35 -2.63
N VAL A 265 23.82 -68.03 -3.48
CA VAL A 265 22.83 -68.99 -3.99
C VAL A 265 22.98 -69.05 -5.51
N THR A 266 23.27 -70.24 -6.01
CA THR A 266 23.45 -70.53 -7.44
C THR A 266 22.42 -71.57 -7.86
N ASP A 267 21.70 -71.30 -8.94
CA ASP A 267 20.71 -72.20 -9.52
C ASP A 267 21.08 -72.62 -10.95
N THR A 268 20.45 -73.67 -11.48
CA THR A 268 20.66 -74.14 -12.87
C THR A 268 19.52 -73.71 -13.83
N GLY A 269 18.86 -72.60 -13.54
CA GLY A 269 17.74 -72.04 -14.31
C GLY A 269 18.14 -71.17 -15.51
N ASP A 270 17.19 -70.35 -15.98
CA ASP A 270 17.39 -69.46 -17.14
C ASP A 270 18.32 -68.26 -16.87
N GLY A 271 18.67 -68.03 -15.60
CA GLY A 271 19.59 -66.98 -15.17
C GLY A 271 19.02 -65.56 -15.20
N ILE A 272 19.83 -64.59 -14.76
CA ILE A 272 19.46 -63.17 -14.74
C ILE A 272 20.23 -62.47 -15.87
N PRO A 273 19.53 -61.86 -16.86
CA PRO A 273 20.20 -61.11 -17.91
C PRO A 273 21.06 -59.97 -17.33
N PRO A 274 22.27 -59.73 -17.88
CA PRO A 274 23.19 -58.74 -17.33
C PRO A 274 22.63 -57.32 -17.37
N GLU A 275 21.76 -56.97 -18.32
CA GLU A 275 21.04 -55.69 -18.35
C GLU A 275 20.11 -55.48 -17.15
N HIS A 276 19.62 -56.54 -16.52
CA HIS A 276 18.66 -56.48 -15.41
C HIS A 276 19.29 -56.77 -14.04
N ALA A 277 20.61 -57.00 -13.96
CA ALA A 277 21.30 -57.40 -12.73
C ALA A 277 21.13 -56.42 -11.55
N GLU A 278 20.95 -55.12 -11.80
CA GLU A 278 20.62 -54.14 -10.76
C GLU A 278 19.10 -53.96 -10.56
N GLU A 279 18.32 -54.10 -11.64
CA GLU A 279 16.87 -53.89 -11.64
C GLU A 279 16.11 -54.98 -10.89
N VAL A 280 16.62 -56.21 -10.85
CA VAL A 280 16.00 -57.33 -10.11
C VAL A 280 15.88 -57.09 -8.60
N PHE A 281 16.66 -56.15 -8.05
CA PHE A 281 16.58 -55.75 -6.64
C PHE A 281 15.68 -54.53 -6.41
N THR A 282 15.03 -54.01 -7.45
CA THR A 282 14.05 -52.92 -7.34
C THR A 282 12.67 -53.45 -6.95
N ARG A 283 11.85 -52.60 -6.34
CA ARG A 283 10.52 -52.97 -5.83
C ARG A 283 9.60 -53.35 -6.99
N PHE A 284 8.86 -54.43 -6.86
CA PHE A 284 7.86 -54.89 -7.84
C PHE A 284 8.44 -55.29 -9.19
N TRP A 285 9.74 -55.57 -9.25
CA TRP A 285 10.36 -56.12 -10.45
C TRP A 285 10.01 -57.61 -10.55
N SER A 286 9.40 -58.02 -11.66
CA SER A 286 9.10 -59.41 -12.00
C SER A 286 9.21 -59.57 -13.51
N ASP A 287 9.80 -60.69 -13.97
CA ASP A 287 9.72 -61.07 -15.38
C ASP A 287 8.27 -61.46 -15.70
N GLN A 288 7.69 -60.86 -16.74
CA GLN A 288 6.30 -61.07 -17.17
C GLN A 288 6.04 -62.52 -17.65
N HIS A 289 7.10 -63.30 -17.92
CA HIS A 289 7.02 -64.66 -18.43
C HIS A 289 7.13 -65.74 -17.35
N ALA A 290 7.55 -65.40 -16.13
CA ALA A 290 7.67 -66.34 -15.02
C ALA A 290 6.55 -66.08 -13.99
N GLY A 291 5.48 -66.87 -14.05
CA GLY A 291 4.31 -66.68 -13.20
C GLY A 291 4.60 -66.76 -11.70
N GLY A 292 4.14 -65.77 -10.94
CA GLY A 292 3.74 -65.93 -9.54
C GLY A 292 4.72 -65.49 -8.44
N GLY A 293 5.37 -64.32 -8.56
CA GLY A 293 6.12 -63.68 -7.47
C GLY A 293 5.67 -62.22 -7.24
N THR A 294 5.78 -61.71 -6.01
CA THR A 294 5.39 -60.33 -5.63
C THR A 294 6.40 -59.27 -6.08
N GLY A 295 7.57 -59.68 -6.60
CA GLY A 295 8.68 -58.77 -6.94
C GLY A 295 9.27 -58.03 -5.75
N LEU A 296 8.96 -58.45 -4.51
CA LEU A 296 9.43 -57.82 -3.27
C LEU A 296 10.57 -58.61 -2.61
N GLY A 297 10.65 -59.93 -2.81
CA GLY A 297 11.59 -60.81 -2.09
C GLY A 297 13.07 -60.42 -2.22
N LEU A 298 13.55 -60.16 -3.45
CA LEU A 298 14.93 -59.72 -3.71
C LEU A 298 15.21 -58.30 -3.21
N ALA A 299 14.21 -57.40 -3.29
CA ALA A 299 14.31 -56.05 -2.73
C ALA A 299 14.42 -56.07 -1.19
N ILE A 300 13.67 -56.95 -0.53
CA ILE A 300 13.76 -57.21 0.91
C ILE A 300 15.13 -57.80 1.26
N ALA A 301 15.62 -58.76 0.48
CA ALA A 301 16.94 -59.37 0.69
C ALA A 301 18.07 -58.31 0.61
N ARG A 302 18.01 -57.41 -0.37
CA ARG A 302 18.93 -56.27 -0.49
C ARG A 302 18.87 -55.35 0.72
N TRP A 303 17.67 -54.98 1.15
CA TRP A 303 17.50 -54.11 2.32
C TRP A 303 18.05 -54.73 3.60
N VAL A 304 17.74 -56.01 3.88
CA VAL A 304 18.27 -56.69 5.07
C VAL A 304 19.80 -56.73 5.02
N CYS A 305 20.39 -56.97 3.85
CA CYS A 305 21.84 -56.94 3.69
C CYS A 305 22.42 -55.55 4.00
N GLU A 306 21.81 -54.49 3.47
CA GLU A 306 22.23 -53.10 3.71
C GLU A 306 22.09 -52.71 5.20
N LEU A 307 21.02 -53.15 5.89
CA LEU A 307 20.84 -52.93 7.33
C LEU A 307 21.97 -53.56 8.16
N HIS A 308 22.43 -54.74 7.76
CA HIS A 308 23.56 -55.42 8.40
C HIS A 308 24.92 -54.84 7.97
N GLY A 309 24.94 -53.79 7.14
CA GLY A 309 26.17 -53.16 6.63
C GLY A 309 26.84 -53.94 5.50
N GLY A 310 26.11 -54.83 4.85
CA GLY A 310 26.53 -55.63 3.70
C GLY A 310 25.92 -55.16 2.37
N THR A 311 26.14 -55.95 1.32
CA THR A 311 25.65 -55.70 -0.05
C THR A 311 25.19 -56.99 -0.69
N ILE A 312 24.25 -56.93 -1.63
CA ILE A 312 23.84 -58.07 -2.46
C ILE A 312 24.00 -57.73 -3.94
N THR A 313 24.44 -58.71 -4.73
CA THR A 313 24.69 -58.54 -6.17
C THR A 313 24.29 -59.80 -6.94
N ALA A 314 23.67 -59.63 -8.11
CA ALA A 314 23.53 -60.68 -9.09
C ALA A 314 24.84 -60.76 -9.90
N LEU A 315 25.46 -61.94 -9.92
CA LEU A 315 26.71 -62.20 -10.63
C LEU A 315 26.42 -63.00 -11.89
N PRO A 316 27.22 -62.84 -12.96
CA PRO A 316 27.14 -63.74 -14.10
C PRO A 316 27.48 -65.18 -13.68
N PRO A 317 26.84 -66.21 -14.27
CA PRO A 317 27.14 -67.62 -13.97
C PRO A 317 28.56 -67.98 -14.44
N ASP A 318 29.21 -68.91 -13.71
CA ASP A 318 30.60 -69.32 -14.01
C ASP A 318 30.70 -70.22 -15.27
N ASP A 319 29.59 -70.86 -15.68
CA ASP A 319 29.47 -71.85 -16.76
C ASP A 319 28.43 -71.49 -17.84
N GLY A 320 27.80 -70.32 -17.76
CA GLY A 320 26.92 -69.75 -18.79
C GLY A 320 25.44 -70.14 -18.70
N GLY A 321 25.02 -70.89 -17.69
CA GLY A 321 23.60 -71.16 -17.38
C GLY A 321 23.31 -70.90 -15.90
N GLY A 322 22.06 -70.56 -15.55
CA GLY A 322 21.68 -70.39 -14.15
C GLY A 322 21.78 -68.98 -13.58
N GLY A 323 21.04 -68.73 -12.50
CA GLY A 323 21.13 -67.51 -11.71
C GLY A 323 22.16 -67.63 -10.59
N ARG A 324 22.90 -66.55 -10.33
CA ARG A 324 23.85 -66.48 -9.21
C ARG A 324 23.67 -65.18 -8.44
N VAL A 325 23.30 -65.30 -7.18
CA VAL A 325 23.13 -64.14 -6.28
C VAL A 325 24.05 -64.29 -5.08
N ARG A 326 24.88 -63.26 -4.84
CA ARG A 326 25.83 -63.21 -3.74
C ARG A 326 25.54 -62.04 -2.81
N ALA A 327 25.29 -62.33 -1.54
CA ALA A 327 25.23 -61.37 -0.45
C ALA A 327 26.56 -61.38 0.34
N VAL A 328 27.16 -60.22 0.56
CA VAL A 328 28.39 -60.03 1.32
C VAL A 328 28.08 -59.22 2.57
N LEU A 329 28.32 -59.80 3.75
CA LEU A 329 27.92 -59.26 5.04
C LEU A 329 29.11 -59.23 6.01
N PRO A 330 29.19 -58.28 6.94
CA PRO A 330 30.22 -58.31 7.99
C PRO A 330 29.94 -59.44 8.99
N ARG A 331 30.99 -60.11 9.50
CA ARG A 331 30.86 -61.18 10.52
C ARG A 331 30.48 -60.62 11.90
N LEU A 332 30.85 -59.37 12.16
CA LEU A 332 30.43 -58.59 13.32
C LEU A 332 29.59 -57.43 12.80
N ALA A 333 28.26 -57.53 12.86
CA ALA A 333 27.41 -56.37 12.59
C ALA A 333 27.73 -55.28 13.62
N ARG A 334 28.35 -54.18 13.18
CA ARG A 334 28.35 -52.95 13.98
C ARG A 334 26.98 -52.33 13.78
N PRO A 335 26.19 -52.09 14.85
CA PRO A 335 25.01 -51.25 14.72
C PRO A 335 25.48 -49.93 14.14
N ARG A 336 25.00 -49.59 12.93
CA ARG A 336 25.27 -48.26 12.38
C ARG A 336 24.66 -47.27 13.36
N ALA A 337 25.50 -46.54 14.08
CA ALA A 337 25.06 -45.45 14.94
C ALA A 337 24.15 -44.56 14.10
N ALA A 338 22.93 -44.34 14.58
CA ALA A 338 22.03 -43.35 14.04
C ALA A 338 22.84 -42.07 13.77
N ALA A 339 22.74 -41.53 12.55
CA ALA A 339 23.31 -40.22 12.26
C ALA A 339 22.81 -39.24 13.35
N PRO A 340 23.66 -38.31 13.83
CA PRO A 340 23.27 -37.41 14.90
C PRO A 340 21.98 -36.69 14.50
N SER A 341 20.92 -36.97 15.27
CA SER A 341 19.73 -36.14 15.26
C SER A 341 20.17 -34.70 15.47
N ALA A 342 19.66 -33.80 14.62
CA ALA A 342 19.73 -32.36 14.84
C ALA A 342 19.41 -32.04 16.32
N PRO A 343 20.02 -30.98 16.90
CA PRO A 343 19.79 -30.64 18.30
C PRO A 343 18.28 -30.47 18.55
N PRO A 344 17.79 -30.79 19.76
CA PRO A 344 16.37 -30.72 20.06
C PRO A 344 15.86 -29.31 19.76
N PRO A 345 14.65 -29.15 19.18
CA PRO A 345 14.06 -27.84 19.03
C PRO A 345 13.87 -27.27 20.44
N GLU A 346 14.45 -26.09 20.66
CA GLU A 346 14.15 -25.25 21.81
C GLU A 346 12.64 -25.00 21.89
N ASP A 347 12.15 -24.90 23.12
CA ASP A 347 10.77 -24.58 23.51
C ASP A 347 10.11 -23.55 22.58
N HIS A 348 9.25 -24.04 21.70
CA HIS A 348 8.21 -23.23 21.07
C HIS A 348 6.84 -23.83 21.39
N ALA A 349 6.04 -22.98 22.03
CA ALA A 349 4.74 -23.21 22.62
C ALA A 349 3.76 -24.01 21.72
N PRO A 350 2.83 -24.78 22.31
CA PRO A 350 1.90 -25.60 21.55
C PRO A 350 0.91 -24.72 20.75
N LEU A 351 0.87 -24.92 19.43
CA LEU A 351 -0.24 -24.51 18.57
C LEU A 351 -1.46 -25.42 18.82
N PRO A 352 -2.70 -24.90 18.70
CA PRO A 352 -3.90 -25.57 19.17
C PRO A 352 -4.38 -26.69 18.24
N ALA A 353 -4.96 -27.73 18.84
CA ALA A 353 -5.52 -28.91 18.18
C ALA A 353 -6.70 -28.58 17.23
N PRO A 354 -6.90 -29.32 16.13
CA PRO A 354 -8.13 -29.25 15.36
C PRO A 354 -9.30 -29.92 16.10
N LEU A 355 -10.45 -29.26 16.07
CA LEU A 355 -11.74 -29.73 16.61
C LEU A 355 -12.23 -31.01 15.90
N PRO A 356 -12.97 -31.91 16.58
CA PRO A 356 -13.53 -33.10 15.98
C PRO A 356 -14.81 -32.79 15.21
N THR A 357 -14.88 -33.19 13.93
CA THR A 357 -16.14 -33.30 13.19
C THR A 357 -16.85 -34.59 13.60
N GLY A 358 -18.00 -34.43 14.24
CA GLY A 358 -18.83 -35.52 14.72
C GLY A 358 -19.75 -36.13 13.66
N ARG A 359 -19.95 -37.44 13.84
CA ARG A 359 -21.11 -38.31 13.49
C ARG A 359 -21.42 -38.61 12.02
N GLN A 360 -21.29 -39.90 11.71
CA GLN A 360 -22.20 -40.62 10.81
C GLN A 360 -22.72 -41.92 11.47
N HIS A 361 -23.98 -42.20 11.13
CA HIS A 361 -24.71 -43.48 11.11
C HIS A 361 -25.66 -43.87 12.25
N ALA A 362 -26.95 -43.69 11.92
CA ALA A 362 -28.05 -44.67 11.92
C ALA A 362 -29.09 -44.03 10.97
N ALA A 363 -29.77 -44.61 9.99
CA ALA A 363 -30.33 -45.93 9.69
C ALA A 363 -31.05 -45.70 8.32
N GLY A 364 -31.06 -46.64 7.37
CA GLY A 364 -32.29 -47.37 7.06
C GLY A 364 -32.99 -46.84 5.79
N GLU A 365 -33.49 -47.77 4.99
CA GLU A 365 -34.45 -47.64 3.88
C GLU A 365 -34.02 -47.18 2.46
N GLU A 366 -34.08 -48.17 1.58
CA GLU A 366 -34.82 -48.24 0.31
C GLU A 366 -34.42 -47.39 -0.90
N VAL A 367 -34.01 -48.15 -1.93
CA VAL A 367 -33.82 -47.75 -3.32
C VAL A 367 -35.20 -47.56 -3.97
N HIS A 368 -35.50 -46.32 -4.38
CA HIS A 368 -36.49 -46.04 -5.39
C HIS A 368 -35.90 -45.16 -6.50
N VAL A 369 -35.80 -45.76 -7.69
CA VAL A 369 -35.56 -45.09 -8.97
C VAL A 369 -36.85 -44.34 -9.34
N SER A 370 -36.79 -43.01 -9.40
CA SER A 370 -37.81 -42.22 -10.08
C SER A 370 -37.21 -40.97 -10.72
N THR A 371 -37.34 -40.96 -12.04
CA THR A 371 -37.06 -39.88 -12.99
C THR A 371 -37.94 -38.66 -12.69
N THR A 372 -37.48 -37.48 -13.15
CA THR A 372 -38.17 -36.16 -13.19
C THR A 372 -38.36 -35.40 -11.88
N ALA A 373 -37.61 -34.31 -11.70
CA ALA A 373 -38.15 -32.99 -11.30
C ALA A 373 -37.05 -31.91 -11.30
N SER A 374 -37.25 -30.91 -12.16
CA SER A 374 -36.91 -29.48 -12.01
C SER A 374 -35.76 -29.06 -11.07
N VAL A 375 -34.69 -28.56 -11.69
CA VAL A 375 -33.70 -27.67 -11.08
C VAL A 375 -34.40 -26.38 -10.61
N PRO A 376 -34.24 -25.93 -9.34
CA PRO A 376 -34.57 -24.56 -8.97
C PRO A 376 -33.45 -23.65 -9.48
N ASP A 377 -33.82 -22.66 -10.28
CA ASP A 377 -32.98 -21.53 -10.69
C ASP A 377 -32.38 -20.84 -9.44
N VAL A 378 -31.11 -21.11 -9.18
CA VAL A 378 -30.30 -20.27 -8.30
C VAL A 378 -29.81 -19.11 -9.15
N PRO A 379 -30.22 -17.85 -8.89
CA PRO A 379 -29.73 -16.72 -9.66
C PRO A 379 -28.21 -16.66 -9.49
N ALA A 380 -27.51 -16.62 -10.61
CA ALA A 380 -26.06 -16.50 -10.69
C ALA A 380 -25.57 -15.31 -9.85
N GLN A 381 -25.18 -15.58 -8.61
CA GLN A 381 -24.40 -14.65 -7.82
C GLN A 381 -23.01 -14.61 -8.43
N GLY A 382 -22.73 -13.49 -9.10
CA GLY A 382 -21.49 -13.23 -9.82
C GLY A 382 -20.26 -13.58 -8.98
N GLY A 383 -19.30 -14.23 -9.64
CA GLY A 383 -18.09 -14.75 -9.04
C GLY A 383 -17.48 -13.81 -8.00
N ALA A 384 -17.33 -14.32 -6.78
CA ALA A 384 -16.48 -13.74 -5.77
C ALA A 384 -15.06 -13.69 -6.35
N ARG A 385 -14.72 -12.54 -6.94
CA ARG A 385 -13.35 -12.23 -7.35
C ARG A 385 -12.50 -12.33 -6.09
N THR A 386 -11.46 -13.15 -6.14
CA THR A 386 -10.35 -13.14 -5.20
C THR A 386 -9.96 -11.69 -4.91
N ALA A 387 -10.28 -11.21 -3.71
CA ALA A 387 -9.91 -9.87 -3.29
C ALA A 387 -8.38 -9.79 -3.31
N ALA A 388 -7.83 -8.92 -4.16
CA ALA A 388 -6.42 -8.61 -4.12
C ALA A 388 -6.06 -8.11 -2.71
N ALA A 389 -4.88 -8.47 -2.20
CA ALA A 389 -4.41 -7.98 -0.91
C ALA A 389 -4.53 -6.45 -0.84
N PRO A 390 -4.99 -5.88 0.29
CA PRO A 390 -5.24 -4.46 0.39
C PRO A 390 -3.96 -3.68 0.11
N SER A 391 -4.06 -2.61 -0.69
CA SER A 391 -2.91 -1.76 -0.97
C SER A 391 -2.39 -1.10 0.31
N PHE A 392 -1.13 -0.66 0.34
CA PHE A 392 -0.56 0.09 1.49
C PHE A 392 -1.45 1.28 1.89
N ALA A 393 -1.98 2.01 0.90
CA ALA A 393 -2.90 3.11 1.13
C ALA A 393 -4.24 2.65 1.71
N GLU A 394 -4.70 1.44 1.40
CA GLU A 394 -5.92 0.86 1.96
C GLU A 394 -5.72 0.40 3.42
N THR A 395 -4.51 -0.05 3.76
CA THR A 395 -4.12 -0.39 5.13
C THR A 395 -4.05 0.85 6.03
N LEU A 396 -3.49 1.95 5.52
CA LEU A 396 -3.37 3.22 6.26
C LEU A 396 -4.68 4.02 6.32
N PHE A 397 -5.42 4.08 5.21
CA PHE A 397 -6.56 5.00 5.07
C PHE A 397 -7.92 4.30 5.05
N GLY A 398 -8.01 2.96 5.02
CA GLY A 398 -9.27 2.23 4.76
C GLY A 398 -10.42 2.55 5.72
N GLY A 399 -10.14 2.80 7.00
CA GLY A 399 -11.17 3.14 8.00
C GLY A 399 -11.75 4.56 7.84
N LEU A 400 -10.92 5.50 7.38
CA LEU A 400 -11.25 6.93 7.24
C LEU A 400 -11.68 7.30 5.81
N TRP A 401 -11.13 6.59 4.83
CA TRP A 401 -11.19 6.88 3.39
C TRP A 401 -11.29 5.58 2.55
N PRO A 402 -12.45 4.90 2.61
CA PRO A 402 -12.71 3.71 1.79
C PRO A 402 -12.72 4.05 0.28
N GLU A 403 -12.30 3.12 -0.57
CA GLU A 403 -12.42 3.28 -2.03
C GLU A 403 -13.85 2.97 -2.47
N GLY A 404 -14.65 4.01 -2.72
CA GLY A 404 -16.00 3.90 -3.30
C GLY A 404 -16.14 4.52 -4.69
N GLY A 405 -15.03 5.01 -5.27
CA GLY A 405 -15.03 5.78 -6.52
C GLY A 405 -15.02 4.93 -7.80
N PRO A 406 -15.10 5.57 -8.99
CA PRO A 406 -15.03 4.88 -10.28
C PRO A 406 -13.68 4.17 -10.48
N ARG A 407 -13.67 3.11 -11.30
CA ARG A 407 -12.45 2.32 -11.58
C ARG A 407 -11.40 3.07 -12.42
N THR A 408 -11.84 4.01 -13.25
CA THR A 408 -11.00 4.90 -14.08
C THR A 408 -11.64 6.28 -14.16
N ALA A 409 -10.84 7.33 -14.35
CA ALA A 409 -11.31 8.72 -14.44
C ALA A 409 -10.62 9.47 -15.60
N GLN A 410 -10.73 8.95 -16.82
CA GLN A 410 -10.02 9.47 -18.01
C GLN A 410 -10.32 10.95 -18.28
N GLY A 411 -11.60 11.34 -18.21
CA GLY A 411 -12.01 12.74 -18.44
C GLY A 411 -11.42 13.71 -17.42
N ALA A 412 -11.32 13.31 -16.15
CA ALA A 412 -10.70 14.14 -15.11
C ALA A 412 -9.19 14.31 -15.33
N LEU A 413 -8.49 13.23 -15.74
CA LEU A 413 -7.07 13.27 -16.06
C LEU A 413 -6.77 14.19 -17.26
N LEU A 414 -7.47 14.00 -18.38
CA LEU A 414 -7.28 14.80 -19.58
C LEU A 414 -7.64 16.27 -19.36
N ALA A 415 -8.74 16.55 -18.65
CA ALA A 415 -9.13 17.94 -18.33
C ALA A 415 -8.11 18.62 -17.39
N SER A 416 -7.58 17.89 -16.39
CA SER A 416 -6.54 18.43 -15.50
C SER A 416 -5.24 18.72 -16.26
N LEU A 417 -4.83 17.83 -17.18
CA LEU A 417 -3.68 18.07 -18.06
C LEU A 417 -3.92 19.25 -19.00
N GLY A 418 -5.13 19.40 -19.55
CA GLY A 418 -5.51 20.54 -20.39
C GLY A 418 -5.45 21.88 -19.63
N ILE A 419 -5.96 21.91 -18.39
CA ILE A 419 -5.87 23.11 -17.52
C ILE A 419 -4.41 23.42 -17.17
N GLY A 420 -3.61 22.40 -16.85
CA GLY A 420 -2.17 22.56 -16.61
C GLY A 420 -1.43 23.09 -17.84
N ALA A 421 -1.73 22.58 -19.04
CA ALA A 421 -1.14 23.06 -20.29
C ALA A 421 -1.52 24.51 -20.58
N LEU A 422 -2.79 24.89 -20.37
CA LEU A 422 -3.21 26.29 -20.47
C LEU A 422 -2.47 27.16 -19.47
N ALA A 423 -2.37 26.75 -18.21
CA ALA A 423 -1.65 27.48 -17.17
C ALA A 423 -0.17 27.65 -17.51
N ALA A 424 0.47 26.63 -18.09
CA ALA A 424 1.86 26.69 -18.56
C ALA A 424 2.05 27.66 -19.74
N VAL A 425 1.04 27.89 -20.56
CA VAL A 425 1.11 28.90 -21.62
C VAL A 425 0.90 30.30 -21.06
N VAL A 426 -0.06 30.44 -20.13
CA VAL A 426 -0.67 31.71 -19.77
C VAL A 426 -0.08 32.35 -18.49
N LEU A 427 0.46 31.58 -17.52
CA LEU A 427 0.98 32.14 -16.26
C LEU A 427 2.46 32.57 -16.25
N PRO A 428 3.41 31.81 -16.83
CA PRO A 428 4.84 32.14 -16.69
C PRO A 428 5.21 33.51 -17.27
N GLY A 429 5.98 34.29 -16.51
CA GLY A 429 6.42 35.63 -16.89
C GLY A 429 5.35 36.72 -16.79
N ARG A 430 4.12 36.39 -16.36
CA ARG A 430 3.01 37.34 -16.19
C ARG A 430 2.70 37.58 -14.72
N SER A 431 2.31 38.81 -14.41
CA SER A 431 1.79 39.17 -13.08
C SER A 431 0.38 38.61 -12.86
N THR A 432 -0.14 38.67 -11.63
CA THR A 432 -1.49 38.20 -11.33
C THR A 432 -2.54 39.07 -12.04
N GLY A 433 -3.45 38.43 -12.77
CA GLY A 433 -4.46 39.10 -13.60
C GLY A 433 -5.51 38.12 -14.14
N VAL A 434 -6.00 38.38 -15.35
CA VAL A 434 -7.04 37.59 -16.04
C VAL A 434 -6.62 36.13 -16.23
N ALA A 435 -5.35 35.89 -16.55
CA ALA A 435 -4.74 34.57 -16.72
C ALA A 435 -4.99 33.64 -15.53
N LEU A 436 -4.69 34.13 -14.32
CA LEU A 436 -4.86 33.37 -13.09
C LEU A 436 -6.33 33.10 -12.80
N LEU A 437 -7.20 34.10 -12.98
CA LEU A 437 -8.64 33.93 -12.81
C LEU A 437 -9.19 32.85 -13.76
N LEU A 438 -8.79 32.86 -15.03
CA LEU A 438 -9.22 31.87 -16.02
C LEU A 438 -8.84 30.45 -15.60
N VAL A 439 -7.60 30.24 -15.15
CA VAL A 439 -7.13 28.93 -14.66
C VAL A 439 -7.93 28.49 -13.43
N LEU A 440 -8.16 29.38 -12.47
CA LEU A 440 -8.95 29.10 -11.26
C LEU A 440 -10.42 28.77 -11.59
N LEU A 441 -11.02 29.47 -12.55
CA LEU A 441 -12.38 29.22 -13.02
C LEU A 441 -12.51 27.85 -13.67
N LEU A 442 -11.62 27.51 -14.60
CA LEU A 442 -11.65 26.21 -15.28
C LEU A 442 -11.43 25.06 -14.29
N ALA A 443 -10.48 25.21 -13.37
CA ALA A 443 -10.26 24.25 -12.28
C ALA A 443 -11.50 24.10 -11.39
N GLY A 444 -12.08 25.22 -10.93
CA GLY A 444 -13.27 25.25 -10.08
C GLY A 444 -14.49 24.61 -10.76
N VAL A 445 -14.73 24.91 -12.03
CA VAL A 445 -15.83 24.33 -12.83
C VAL A 445 -15.64 22.82 -12.99
N LEU A 446 -14.42 22.36 -13.29
CA LEU A 446 -14.13 20.93 -13.41
C LEU A 446 -14.40 20.19 -12.08
N VAL A 447 -13.88 20.70 -10.98
CA VAL A 447 -14.07 20.14 -9.63
C VAL A 447 -15.54 20.13 -9.23
N LEU A 448 -16.27 21.21 -9.51
CA LEU A 448 -17.71 21.31 -9.22
C LEU A 448 -18.53 20.31 -10.07
N ARG A 449 -18.18 20.12 -11.34
CA ARG A 449 -18.85 19.16 -12.23
C ARG A 449 -18.68 17.72 -11.77
N LEU A 450 -17.49 17.37 -11.27
CA LEU A 450 -17.18 16.02 -10.78
C LEU A 450 -17.72 15.76 -9.36
N SER A 451 -18.01 16.82 -8.59
CA SER A 451 -18.51 16.67 -7.22
C SER A 451 -19.93 16.09 -7.19
N PRO A 452 -20.18 15.00 -6.44
CA PRO A 452 -21.53 14.47 -6.24
C PRO A 452 -22.43 15.43 -5.44
N ARG A 453 -21.86 16.47 -4.82
CA ARG A 453 -22.53 17.42 -3.94
C ARG A 453 -22.74 18.80 -4.59
N ARG A 454 -22.68 18.88 -5.92
CA ARG A 454 -22.76 20.12 -6.70
C ARG A 454 -24.03 20.96 -6.47
N SER A 455 -25.15 20.32 -6.13
CA SER A 455 -26.45 20.98 -5.92
C SER A 455 -26.70 21.42 -4.48
N ARG A 456 -25.80 21.12 -3.53
CA ARG A 456 -26.00 21.53 -2.14
C ARG A 456 -25.80 23.05 -2.00
N ALA A 457 -26.67 23.69 -1.22
CA ALA A 457 -26.61 25.14 -0.98
C ALA A 457 -25.22 25.61 -0.48
N TRP A 458 -24.58 24.84 0.41
CA TRP A 458 -23.21 25.14 0.89
C TRP A 458 -22.17 25.11 -0.23
N THR A 459 -22.25 24.14 -1.14
CA THR A 459 -21.33 24.03 -2.28
C THR A 459 -21.51 25.21 -3.24
N LEU A 460 -22.75 25.60 -3.51
CA LEU A 460 -23.07 26.76 -4.36
C LEU A 460 -22.61 28.07 -3.71
N ALA A 461 -22.84 28.25 -2.41
CA ALA A 461 -22.36 29.41 -1.66
C ALA A 461 -20.83 29.49 -1.66
N SER A 462 -20.15 28.34 -1.46
CA SER A 462 -18.69 28.25 -1.52
C SER A 462 -18.18 28.58 -2.92
N ALA A 463 -18.82 28.09 -3.98
CA ALA A 463 -18.46 28.40 -5.37
C ALA A 463 -18.64 29.89 -5.68
N ALA A 464 -19.72 30.52 -5.22
CA ALA A 464 -19.95 31.96 -5.38
C ALA A 464 -18.91 32.80 -4.62
N LEU A 465 -18.55 32.42 -3.38
CA LEU A 465 -17.48 33.07 -2.62
C LEU A 465 -16.11 32.89 -3.28
N CYS A 466 -15.78 31.69 -3.78
CA CYS A 466 -14.54 31.45 -4.52
C CYS A 466 -14.48 32.26 -5.82
N LEU A 467 -15.60 32.43 -6.53
CA LEU A 467 -15.70 33.29 -7.70
C LEU A 467 -15.41 34.75 -7.33
N GLY A 468 -16.03 35.25 -6.26
CA GLY A 468 -15.80 36.59 -5.74
C GLY A 468 -14.34 36.80 -5.34
N LEU A 469 -13.78 35.91 -4.53
CA LEU A 469 -12.38 35.95 -4.10
C LEU A 469 -11.41 35.86 -5.29
N GLY A 470 -11.70 35.00 -6.27
CA GLY A 470 -10.91 34.88 -7.49
C GLY A 470 -10.93 36.16 -8.32
N SER A 471 -12.05 36.88 -8.38
CA SER A 471 -12.14 38.15 -9.12
C SER A 471 -11.17 39.22 -8.59
N LEU A 472 -10.75 39.12 -7.33
CA LEU A 472 -9.77 40.03 -6.74
C LEU A 472 -8.41 39.97 -7.44
N THR A 473 -8.04 38.86 -8.10
CA THR A 473 -6.78 38.77 -8.86
C THR A 473 -6.77 39.67 -10.10
N VAL A 474 -7.96 40.08 -10.58
CA VAL A 474 -8.14 41.00 -11.70
C VAL A 474 -8.45 42.41 -11.20
N LEU A 475 -9.12 42.53 -10.06
CA LEU A 475 -9.54 43.84 -9.52
C LEU A 475 -8.44 44.53 -8.71
N ARG A 476 -7.52 43.78 -8.09
CA ARG A 476 -6.50 44.29 -7.15
C ARG A 476 -5.11 43.86 -7.54
N ALA A 477 -4.18 44.81 -7.52
CA ALA A 477 -2.77 44.61 -7.75
C ALA A 477 -2.04 44.15 -6.48
N ALA A 478 -2.65 44.36 -5.30
CA ALA A 478 -2.10 43.94 -4.02
C ALA A 478 -1.95 42.40 -3.91
N GLU A 479 -0.71 41.90 -3.96
CA GLU A 479 -0.41 40.46 -3.96
C GLU A 479 -0.88 39.74 -2.68
N TRP A 480 -0.78 40.40 -1.52
CA TRP A 480 -1.19 39.82 -0.24
C TRP A 480 -2.71 39.52 -0.21
N VAL A 481 -3.53 40.32 -0.89
CA VAL A 481 -4.97 40.07 -1.04
C VAL A 481 -5.20 38.78 -1.82
N THR A 482 -4.45 38.59 -2.91
CA THR A 482 -4.52 37.37 -3.73
C THR A 482 -4.13 36.13 -2.93
N VAL A 483 -3.04 36.18 -2.14
CA VAL A 483 -2.60 35.05 -1.29
C VAL A 483 -3.68 34.67 -0.28
N LEU A 484 -4.21 35.65 0.47
CA LEU A 484 -5.28 35.38 1.44
C LEU A 484 -6.55 34.84 0.77
N ALA A 485 -6.92 35.38 -0.41
CA ALA A 485 -8.07 34.95 -1.18
C ALA A 485 -7.95 33.49 -1.63
N LEU A 486 -6.77 33.07 -2.10
CA LEU A 486 -6.49 31.69 -2.48
C LEU A 486 -6.53 30.72 -1.29
N LEU A 487 -6.00 31.13 -0.13
CA LEU A 487 -6.06 30.33 1.10
C LEU A 487 -7.52 30.13 1.57
N ALA A 488 -8.31 31.21 1.59
CA ALA A 488 -9.73 31.14 1.93
C ALA A 488 -10.53 30.29 0.92
N ALA A 489 -10.25 30.45 -0.38
CA ALA A 489 -10.86 29.65 -1.44
C ALA A 489 -10.52 28.16 -1.30
N GLY A 490 -9.28 27.80 -0.96
CA GLY A 490 -8.87 26.42 -0.70
C GLY A 490 -9.65 25.78 0.46
N LEU A 491 -9.85 26.52 1.56
CA LEU A 491 -10.69 26.08 2.69
C LEU A 491 -12.17 25.93 2.27
N LEU A 492 -12.71 26.84 1.48
CA LEU A 492 -14.08 26.74 0.96
C LEU A 492 -14.26 25.53 0.03
N VAL A 493 -13.33 25.29 -0.90
CA VAL A 493 -13.36 24.14 -1.81
C VAL A 493 -13.30 22.84 -1.02
N THR A 494 -12.31 22.69 -0.11
CA THR A 494 -12.13 21.44 0.64
C THR A 494 -13.31 21.14 1.57
N THR A 495 -13.91 22.16 2.20
CA THR A 495 -15.12 21.98 3.02
C THR A 495 -16.36 21.67 2.18
N ALA A 496 -16.49 22.26 1.00
CA ALA A 496 -17.58 21.96 0.06
C ALA A 496 -17.50 20.51 -0.46
N LEU A 497 -16.30 20.01 -0.77
CA LEU A 497 -16.10 18.63 -1.22
C LEU A 497 -16.34 17.62 -0.09
N THR A 498 -15.80 17.87 1.11
CA THR A 498 -15.86 16.94 2.25
C THR A 498 -17.16 17.00 3.06
N ASP A 499 -18.00 18.04 2.88
CA ASP A 499 -19.18 18.33 3.71
C ASP A 499 -18.80 18.47 5.20
N ALA A 500 -17.60 18.98 5.51
CA ALA A 500 -17.16 19.20 6.88
C ALA A 500 -18.12 20.13 7.65
N ARG A 501 -18.56 19.69 8.84
CA ARG A 501 -19.44 20.49 9.74
C ARG A 501 -18.81 20.85 11.08
N ARG A 502 -17.71 20.19 11.44
CA ARG A 502 -17.00 20.38 12.71
C ARG A 502 -15.70 21.16 12.48
N THR A 503 -15.21 21.86 13.49
CA THR A 503 -13.98 22.67 13.42
C THR A 503 -12.77 21.85 12.96
N LEU A 504 -12.52 20.70 13.61
CA LEU A 504 -11.42 19.81 13.21
C LEU A 504 -11.59 19.25 11.80
N ALA A 505 -12.82 18.98 11.37
CA ALA A 505 -13.08 18.50 10.01
C ALA A 505 -12.82 19.58 8.95
N VAL A 506 -13.12 20.86 9.27
CA VAL A 506 -12.79 22.01 8.41
C VAL A 506 -11.28 22.17 8.28
N LEU A 507 -10.55 22.08 9.40
CA LEU A 507 -9.08 22.19 9.42
C LEU A 507 -8.38 20.98 8.79
N ALA A 508 -9.00 19.80 8.82
CA ALA A 508 -8.50 18.60 8.15
C ALA A 508 -8.71 18.62 6.62
N GLY A 509 -9.54 19.53 6.10
CA GLY A 509 -9.86 19.65 4.67
C GLY A 509 -8.63 19.85 3.76
N PRO A 510 -7.75 20.83 4.04
CA PRO A 510 -6.49 21.01 3.30
C PRO A 510 -5.59 19.78 3.33
N ALA A 511 -5.46 19.13 4.50
CA ALA A 511 -4.70 17.88 4.61
C ALA A 511 -5.32 16.76 3.76
N ALA A 512 -6.65 16.66 3.71
CA ALA A 512 -7.34 15.71 2.85
C ALA A 512 -7.05 15.96 1.37
N TRP A 513 -6.98 17.22 0.92
CA TRP A 513 -6.61 17.54 -0.46
C TRP A 513 -5.17 17.13 -0.79
N VAL A 514 -4.20 17.39 0.10
CA VAL A 514 -2.82 16.93 -0.13
C VAL A 514 -2.74 15.40 -0.13
N LEU A 515 -3.41 14.74 0.82
CA LEU A 515 -3.45 13.28 0.92
C LEU A 515 -4.18 12.61 -0.25
N SER A 516 -5.10 13.31 -0.92
CA SER A 516 -5.79 12.78 -2.11
C SER A 516 -4.83 12.58 -3.28
N ALA A 517 -3.74 13.34 -3.37
CA ALA A 517 -2.70 13.13 -4.39
C ALA A 517 -2.03 11.75 -4.22
N VAL A 518 -1.70 11.37 -2.98
CA VAL A 518 -1.09 10.07 -2.67
C VAL A 518 -2.12 8.95 -2.82
N ARG A 519 -3.32 9.13 -2.26
CA ARG A 519 -4.41 8.14 -2.34
C ARG A 519 -4.91 7.91 -3.76
N GLY A 520 -4.78 8.92 -4.64
CA GLY A 520 -5.15 8.87 -6.05
C GLY A 520 -4.17 8.10 -6.95
N LEU A 521 -2.94 7.82 -6.51
CA LEU A 521 -1.91 7.15 -7.33
C LEU A 521 -2.35 5.79 -7.94
N PRO A 522 -3.04 4.88 -7.22
CA PRO A 522 -3.51 3.63 -7.81
C PRO A 522 -4.60 3.85 -8.86
N LEU A 523 -5.49 4.83 -8.67
CA LEU A 523 -6.51 5.21 -9.65
C LEU A 523 -5.87 5.88 -10.86
N LEU A 524 -4.86 6.72 -10.66
CA LEU A 524 -4.06 7.31 -11.73
C LEU A 524 -3.38 6.24 -12.57
N GLY A 525 -2.72 5.27 -11.93
CA GLY A 525 -2.09 4.14 -12.61
C GLY A 525 -3.07 3.36 -13.48
N ARG A 526 -4.22 2.95 -12.92
CA ARG A 526 -5.31 2.28 -13.66
C ARG A 526 -5.85 3.13 -14.82
N THR A 527 -5.96 4.44 -14.61
CA THR A 527 -6.45 5.36 -15.63
C THR A 527 -5.43 5.53 -16.75
N ILE A 528 -4.15 5.70 -16.44
CA ILE A 528 -3.06 5.79 -17.44
C ILE A 528 -3.01 4.53 -18.28
N THR A 529 -3.01 3.34 -17.66
CA THR A 529 -2.95 2.07 -18.41
C THR A 529 -4.17 1.89 -19.31
N ALA A 530 -5.37 2.20 -18.81
CA ALA A 530 -6.59 2.12 -19.62
C ALA A 530 -6.64 3.18 -20.74
N THR A 531 -5.95 4.30 -20.55
CA THR A 531 -5.87 5.38 -21.55
C THR A 531 -4.81 5.05 -22.60
N SER A 532 -3.66 4.47 -22.21
CA SER A 532 -2.60 4.04 -23.14
C SER A 532 -3.01 2.87 -24.03
N ASP A 533 -3.96 2.04 -23.61
CA ASP A 533 -4.47 0.90 -24.38
C ASP A 533 -5.45 1.33 -25.51
N GLN A 534 -5.80 2.61 -25.57
CA GLN A 534 -6.64 3.14 -26.65
C GLN A 534 -5.82 3.30 -27.94
N ARG A 535 -6.13 2.46 -28.94
CA ARG A 535 -5.49 2.45 -30.26
C ARG A 535 -5.46 3.81 -30.99
N LEU A 536 -6.33 4.75 -30.62
CA LEU A 536 -6.44 6.10 -31.21
C LEU A 536 -5.44 7.12 -30.62
N LEU A 537 -4.90 6.89 -29.43
CA LEU A 537 -4.09 7.90 -28.74
C LEU A 537 -2.74 8.15 -29.42
N TRP A 538 -2.08 7.08 -29.88
CA TRP A 538 -0.79 7.19 -30.59
C TRP A 538 -0.91 7.86 -31.96
N PRO A 539 -1.90 7.51 -32.82
CA PRO A 539 -2.19 8.28 -34.03
C PRO A 539 -2.46 9.76 -33.74
N VAL A 540 -3.28 10.09 -32.74
CA VAL A 540 -3.60 11.49 -32.41
C VAL A 540 -2.36 12.25 -31.94
N LEU A 541 -1.56 11.68 -31.04
CA LEU A 541 -0.30 12.29 -30.58
C LEU A 541 0.70 12.46 -31.73
N ARG A 542 0.82 11.46 -32.61
CA ARG A 542 1.68 11.54 -33.80
C ARG A 542 1.20 12.64 -34.74
N THR A 543 -0.10 12.72 -35.03
CA THR A 543 -0.67 13.77 -35.86
C THR A 543 -0.48 15.14 -35.23
N ALA A 544 -0.71 15.28 -33.92
CA ALA A 544 -0.46 16.53 -33.20
C ALA A 544 1.01 16.95 -33.24
N ALA A 545 1.95 16.02 -33.09
CA ALA A 545 3.38 16.29 -33.20
C ALA A 545 3.77 16.73 -34.62
N VAL A 546 3.27 16.03 -35.64
CA VAL A 546 3.50 16.41 -37.05
C VAL A 546 2.87 17.77 -37.36
N SER A 547 1.65 18.03 -36.88
CA SER A 547 0.98 19.34 -37.02
C SER A 547 1.73 20.45 -36.29
N LEU A 548 2.31 20.19 -35.11
CA LEU A 548 3.12 21.16 -34.38
C LEU A 548 4.42 21.47 -35.12
N VAL A 549 5.11 20.44 -35.63
CA VAL A 549 6.31 20.63 -36.46
C VAL A 549 5.97 21.43 -37.71
N ALA A 550 4.88 21.09 -38.40
CA ALA A 550 4.40 21.86 -39.54
C ALA A 550 4.09 23.30 -39.15
N LEU A 551 3.38 23.54 -38.04
CA LEU A 551 3.06 24.88 -37.55
C LEU A 551 4.31 25.71 -37.23
N VAL A 552 5.33 25.12 -36.62
CA VAL A 552 6.60 25.80 -36.31
C VAL A 552 7.36 26.12 -37.60
N VAL A 553 7.47 25.17 -38.52
CA VAL A 553 8.20 25.36 -39.79
C VAL A 553 7.49 26.40 -40.66
N PHE A 554 6.20 26.22 -40.96
CA PHE A 554 5.43 27.14 -41.78
C PHE A 554 5.19 28.49 -41.09
N GLY A 555 4.89 28.47 -39.78
CA GLY A 555 4.71 29.69 -38.99
C GLY A 555 5.99 30.51 -38.90
N GLY A 556 7.15 29.88 -38.72
CA GLY A 556 8.46 30.54 -38.73
C GLY A 556 8.83 31.09 -40.11
N LEU A 557 8.60 30.33 -41.17
CA LEU A 557 8.81 30.79 -42.56
C LEU A 557 7.96 32.02 -42.88
N PHE A 558 6.66 31.99 -42.58
CA PHE A 558 5.78 33.14 -42.81
C PHE A 558 6.09 34.32 -41.89
N ALA A 559 6.44 34.09 -40.63
CA ALA A 559 6.84 35.15 -39.70
C ALA A 559 8.14 35.84 -40.11
N SER A 560 9.08 35.10 -40.72
CA SER A 560 10.31 35.67 -41.27
C SER A 560 10.09 36.42 -42.59
N GLY A 561 9.07 36.04 -43.36
CA GLY A 561 8.78 36.62 -44.68
C GLY A 561 7.87 37.84 -44.65
N ASP A 562 7.04 38.00 -43.62
CA ASP A 562 6.08 39.10 -43.49
C ASP A 562 6.12 39.73 -42.08
N ALA A 563 6.37 41.05 -42.02
CA ALA A 563 6.56 41.77 -40.76
C ALA A 563 5.28 41.89 -39.92
N VAL A 564 4.10 41.95 -40.56
CA VAL A 564 2.82 42.02 -39.85
C VAL A 564 2.51 40.67 -39.22
N PHE A 565 2.64 39.59 -39.99
CA PHE A 565 2.48 38.23 -39.50
C PHE A 565 3.53 37.89 -38.45
N GLY A 566 4.78 38.32 -38.63
CA GLY A 566 5.85 38.18 -37.64
C GLY A 566 5.54 38.88 -36.30
N SER A 567 4.91 40.06 -36.33
CA SER A 567 4.47 40.77 -35.11
C SER A 567 3.34 40.02 -34.37
N TRP A 568 2.41 39.39 -35.11
CA TRP A 568 1.36 38.56 -34.51
C TRP A 568 1.92 37.25 -33.95
N VAL A 569 2.83 36.61 -34.68
CA VAL A 569 3.48 35.37 -34.24
C VAL A 569 4.34 35.62 -33.02
N SER A 570 5.12 36.71 -32.95
CA SER A 570 5.90 37.05 -31.74
C SER A 570 5.02 37.44 -30.54
N ALA A 571 3.83 37.98 -30.77
CA ALA A 571 2.85 38.21 -29.70
C ALA A 571 2.15 36.91 -29.23
N LEU A 572 2.00 35.92 -30.12
CA LEU A 572 1.24 34.69 -29.86
C LEU A 572 2.13 33.50 -29.45
N VAL A 573 3.37 33.45 -29.94
CA VAL A 573 4.36 32.41 -29.65
C VAL A 573 5.12 32.84 -28.40
N PRO A 574 4.95 32.12 -27.27
CA PRO A 574 5.71 32.40 -26.08
C PRO A 574 7.22 32.26 -26.33
N ASP A 575 8.05 33.09 -25.69
CA ASP A 575 9.49 32.88 -25.63
C ASP A 575 9.76 31.43 -25.21
N LEU A 576 10.39 30.66 -26.10
CA LEU A 576 10.69 29.23 -25.97
C LEU A 576 12.17 29.02 -25.57
N ALA A 577 12.78 30.01 -24.93
CA ALA A 577 14.09 29.87 -24.31
C ALA A 577 14.08 28.67 -23.32
N TRP A 578 15.23 28.02 -23.15
CA TRP A 578 15.31 26.76 -22.40
C TRP A 578 14.84 26.89 -20.95
N ASP A 579 15.13 28.04 -20.32
CA ASP A 579 14.67 28.45 -19.00
C ASP A 579 13.15 28.63 -18.93
N SER A 580 12.56 29.30 -19.91
CA SER A 580 11.09 29.46 -19.97
C SER A 580 10.39 28.13 -20.20
N ALA A 581 10.92 27.25 -21.05
CA ALA A 581 10.35 25.92 -21.31
C ALA A 581 10.32 25.05 -20.04
N ILE A 582 11.38 25.15 -19.21
CA ILE A 582 11.45 24.50 -17.90
C ILE A 582 10.37 25.06 -16.97
N GLN A 583 10.29 26.38 -16.82
CA GLN A 583 9.29 27.03 -15.96
C GLN A 583 7.86 26.65 -16.35
N ARG A 584 7.55 26.65 -17.65
CA ARG A 584 6.26 26.21 -18.21
C ARG A 584 5.96 24.75 -17.87
N THR A 585 6.93 23.86 -17.99
CA THR A 585 6.79 22.45 -17.63
C THR A 585 6.51 22.28 -16.13
N PHE A 586 7.19 23.03 -15.26
CA PHE A 586 6.90 23.03 -13.82
C PHE A 586 5.47 23.48 -13.53
N VAL A 587 5.03 24.59 -14.13
CA VAL A 587 3.67 25.10 -13.97
C VAL A 587 2.64 24.08 -14.47
N LEU A 588 2.89 23.43 -15.61
CA LEU A 588 2.03 22.37 -16.14
C LEU A 588 1.84 21.26 -15.12
N VAL A 589 2.94 20.69 -14.62
CA VAL A 589 2.91 19.55 -13.69
C VAL A 589 2.29 19.95 -12.36
N ALA A 590 2.64 21.12 -11.83
CA ALA A 590 2.12 21.61 -10.56
C ALA A 590 0.61 21.87 -10.63
N VAL A 591 0.15 22.64 -11.64
CA VAL A 591 -1.27 22.98 -11.79
C VAL A 591 -2.09 21.73 -12.13
N ALA A 592 -1.65 20.90 -13.08
CA ALA A 592 -2.33 19.65 -13.40
C ALA A 592 -2.42 18.73 -12.18
N GLY A 593 -1.35 18.61 -11.40
CA GLY A 593 -1.32 17.79 -10.17
C GLY A 593 -2.28 18.29 -9.10
N VAL A 594 -2.29 19.60 -8.82
CA VAL A 594 -3.19 20.23 -7.82
C VAL A 594 -4.65 20.07 -8.24
N VAL A 595 -4.97 20.33 -9.51
CA VAL A 595 -6.34 20.17 -10.05
C VAL A 595 -6.76 18.71 -10.05
N LEU A 596 -5.86 17.80 -10.42
CA LEU A 596 -6.13 16.35 -10.41
C LEU A 596 -6.38 15.84 -8.99
N ALA A 597 -5.60 16.28 -8.00
CA ALA A 597 -5.81 15.96 -6.60
C ALA A 597 -7.17 16.48 -6.10
N ALA A 598 -7.59 17.68 -6.52
CA ALA A 598 -8.92 18.22 -6.22
C ALA A 598 -10.04 17.40 -6.88
N CYS A 599 -9.83 16.96 -8.14
CA CYS A 599 -10.75 16.07 -8.84
C CYS A 599 -10.88 14.72 -8.14
N TYR A 600 -9.78 14.13 -7.67
CA TYR A 600 -9.82 12.89 -6.90
C TYR A 600 -10.55 13.05 -5.57
N LEU A 601 -10.32 14.17 -4.87
CA LEU A 601 -11.05 14.50 -3.66
C LEU A 601 -12.55 14.67 -3.93
N ALA A 602 -12.93 15.25 -5.08
CA ALA A 602 -14.32 15.41 -5.49
C ALA A 602 -14.99 14.06 -5.85
N LEU A 603 -14.26 13.17 -6.52
CA LEU A 603 -14.75 11.85 -6.92
C LEU A 603 -14.90 10.88 -5.73
N ASN A 604 -14.00 10.96 -4.74
CA ASN A 604 -14.04 10.10 -3.56
C ASN A 604 -13.76 10.90 -2.28
N PRO A 605 -14.74 11.68 -1.77
CA PRO A 605 -14.54 12.50 -0.58
C PRO A 605 -14.41 11.64 0.70
N PRO A 606 -13.45 11.94 1.59
CA PRO A 606 -13.25 11.23 2.85
C PRO A 606 -14.40 11.43 3.83
N ARG A 607 -14.58 10.48 4.74
CA ARG A 607 -15.54 10.59 5.84
C ARG A 607 -14.93 11.39 6.99
N VAL A 608 -14.66 12.68 6.76
CA VAL A 608 -14.02 13.58 7.74
C VAL A 608 -14.79 13.73 9.05
N ASP A 609 -16.10 13.47 9.06
CA ASP A 609 -16.90 13.48 10.30
C ASP A 609 -16.50 12.36 11.29
N ARG A 610 -15.78 11.32 10.82
CA ARG A 610 -15.19 10.27 11.68
C ARG A 610 -13.91 10.71 12.40
N LEU A 611 -13.24 11.78 11.97
CA LEU A 611 -12.09 12.39 12.68
C LEU A 611 -12.52 13.14 13.96
N ALA A 612 -13.70 12.82 14.50
CA ALA A 612 -14.17 13.39 15.74
C ALA A 612 -13.28 12.92 16.90
N LEU A 613 -12.82 13.86 17.73
CA LEU A 613 -12.35 13.53 19.08
C LEU A 613 -13.42 12.69 19.79
N PRO A 614 -13.03 11.69 20.61
CA PRO A 614 -13.97 10.95 21.44
C PRO A 614 -14.90 11.91 22.16
N ALA A 615 -16.19 11.56 22.27
CA ALA A 615 -17.13 12.37 23.03
C ALA A 615 -16.57 12.53 24.45
N ALA A 616 -16.16 13.75 24.81
CA ALA A 616 -15.64 14.00 26.15
C ALA A 616 -16.72 13.64 27.16
N GLN A 617 -16.36 12.82 28.14
CA GLN A 617 -17.22 12.60 29.28
C GLN A 617 -17.41 13.96 29.98
N PRO A 618 -18.66 14.42 30.15
CA PRO A 618 -18.92 15.67 30.86
C PRO A 618 -18.38 15.55 32.27
N VAL A 619 -17.89 16.67 32.83
CA VAL A 619 -17.37 16.68 34.20
C VAL A 619 -18.47 16.31 35.18
N THR A 620 -18.12 15.53 36.20
CA THR A 620 -19.09 15.04 37.19
C THR A 620 -19.60 16.17 38.09
N ARG A 621 -18.75 17.16 38.37
CA ARG A 621 -19.08 18.28 39.26
C ARG A 621 -19.04 19.60 38.48
N ALA A 622 -20.06 20.44 38.68
CA ALA A 622 -20.21 21.71 37.96
C ALA A 622 -19.04 22.69 38.21
N TRP A 623 -18.40 22.66 39.39
CA TRP A 623 -17.31 23.58 39.72
C TRP A 623 -16.04 23.33 38.88
N GLU A 624 -15.83 22.12 38.36
CA GLU A 624 -14.63 21.77 37.56
C GLU A 624 -14.52 22.61 36.28
N TRP A 625 -15.64 23.03 35.69
CA TRP A 625 -15.66 23.91 34.53
C TRP A 625 -16.09 25.34 34.88
N LEU A 626 -16.97 25.50 35.86
CA LEU A 626 -17.53 26.80 36.22
C LEU A 626 -16.52 27.71 36.93
N VAL A 627 -15.62 27.16 37.76
CA VAL A 627 -14.61 27.98 38.48
C VAL A 627 -13.60 28.58 37.50
N PRO A 628 -12.97 27.81 36.58
CA PRO A 628 -12.08 28.41 35.57
C PRO A 628 -12.78 29.46 34.71
N VAL A 629 -13.99 29.18 34.21
CA VAL A 629 -14.76 30.15 33.41
C VAL A 629 -15.12 31.38 34.24
N GLY A 630 -15.54 31.20 35.49
CA GLY A 630 -15.84 32.27 36.42
C GLY A 630 -14.63 33.16 36.72
N MET A 631 -13.43 32.58 36.83
CA MET A 631 -12.19 33.33 36.98
C MET A 631 -11.88 34.18 35.75
N VAL A 632 -12.05 33.63 34.55
CA VAL A 632 -11.89 34.40 33.30
C VAL A 632 -12.92 35.53 33.22
N VAL A 633 -14.18 35.27 33.57
CA VAL A 633 -15.22 36.31 33.66
C VAL A 633 -14.84 37.40 34.66
N ALA A 634 -14.34 37.05 35.85
CA ALA A 634 -13.94 38.01 36.86
C ALA A 634 -12.77 38.90 36.39
N VAL A 635 -11.76 38.30 35.74
CA VAL A 635 -10.62 39.05 35.17
C VAL A 635 -11.09 39.97 34.04
N LEU A 636 -11.93 39.49 33.12
CA LEU A 636 -12.49 40.32 32.04
C LEU A 636 -13.36 41.45 32.59
N ALA A 637 -14.18 41.20 33.60
CA ALA A 637 -14.99 42.23 34.25
C ALA A 637 -14.12 43.28 34.95
N GLY A 638 -13.06 42.85 35.65
CA GLY A 638 -12.07 43.76 36.26
C GLY A 638 -11.35 44.62 35.21
N PHE A 639 -10.97 44.02 34.08
CA PHE A 639 -10.38 44.74 32.96
C PHE A 639 -11.34 45.76 32.34
N VAL A 640 -12.58 45.37 32.08
CA VAL A 640 -13.63 46.26 31.55
C VAL A 640 -13.92 47.41 32.53
N LEU A 641 -13.94 47.14 33.83
CA LEU A 641 -14.09 48.17 34.85
C LEU A 641 -12.90 49.13 34.85
N ALA A 642 -11.67 48.62 34.78
CA ALA A 642 -10.48 49.45 34.69
C ALA A 642 -10.50 50.35 33.45
N GLN A 643 -10.90 49.82 32.28
CA GLN A 643 -11.06 50.59 31.04
C GLN A 643 -12.13 51.67 31.18
N ALA A 644 -13.30 51.34 31.75
CA ALA A 644 -14.37 52.30 31.97
C ALA A 644 -13.92 53.45 32.89
N THR A 645 -13.18 53.14 33.98
CA THR A 645 -12.61 54.16 34.87
C THR A 645 -11.57 55.05 34.18
N ALA A 646 -10.73 54.47 33.31
CA ALA A 646 -9.77 55.24 32.52
C ALA A 646 -10.47 56.18 31.53
N MET A 647 -11.55 55.73 30.90
CA MET A 647 -12.33 56.51 29.94
C MET A 647 -13.06 57.70 30.62
N TRP A 648 -13.63 57.50 31.81
CA TRP A 648 -14.25 58.59 32.58
C TRP A 648 -13.24 59.50 33.30
N GLY A 649 -12.08 58.99 33.68
CA GLY A 649 -11.04 59.75 34.39
C GLY A 649 -10.26 60.73 33.53
N GLY A 650 -10.35 60.63 32.20
CA GLY A 650 -9.66 61.51 31.25
C GLY A 650 -8.14 61.33 31.23
N HIS A 651 -7.45 62.20 30.48
CA HIS A 651 -6.02 62.09 30.18
C HIS A 651 -5.15 62.19 31.46
N ASP A 652 -5.61 62.99 32.43
CA ASP A 652 -4.92 63.22 33.71
C ASP A 652 -5.01 62.02 34.67
N TYR A 653 -6.02 61.16 34.52
CA TYR A 653 -6.13 59.96 35.35
C TYR A 653 -5.11 58.89 34.95
N VAL A 654 -4.98 58.62 33.64
CA VAL A 654 -4.01 57.63 33.12
C VAL A 654 -2.58 58.06 33.43
N ARG A 655 -2.27 59.35 33.27
CA ARG A 655 -0.92 59.90 33.53
C ARG A 655 -0.54 59.82 35.00
N ARG A 656 -1.47 60.09 35.93
CA ARG A 656 -1.24 60.01 37.39
C ARG A 656 -1.03 58.59 37.90
N GLN A 657 -1.73 57.62 37.33
CA GLN A 657 -1.67 56.21 37.78
C GLN A 657 -0.51 55.44 37.15
N THR A 658 -0.23 55.64 35.86
CA THR A 658 0.74 54.83 35.11
C THR A 658 2.08 55.52 34.86
N GLY A 659 2.14 56.85 35.02
CA GLY A 659 3.31 57.66 34.65
C GLY A 659 3.56 57.77 33.13
N MET A 660 2.77 57.09 32.30
CA MET A 660 2.92 57.08 30.85
C MET A 660 2.15 58.23 30.20
N SER A 661 2.62 58.67 29.02
CA SER A 661 1.82 59.53 28.16
C SER A 661 0.61 58.76 27.61
N TYR A 662 -0.46 59.46 27.25
CA TYR A 662 -1.64 58.83 26.67
C TYR A 662 -1.31 58.08 25.36
N ALA A 663 -0.31 58.56 24.59
CA ALA A 663 0.16 57.89 23.39
C ALA A 663 0.84 56.53 23.71
N ASP A 664 1.78 56.52 24.67
CA ASP A 664 2.48 55.30 25.08
C ASP A 664 1.52 54.27 25.70
N TYR A 665 0.56 54.77 26.50
CA TYR A 665 -0.51 53.96 27.05
C TYR A 665 -1.33 53.29 25.94
N VAL A 666 -1.58 53.95 24.80
CA VAL A 666 -2.39 53.38 23.72
C VAL A 666 -1.64 52.29 22.94
N HIS A 667 -0.31 52.29 22.89
CA HIS A 667 0.49 51.31 22.12
C HIS A 667 0.68 49.96 22.81
N GLN A 668 0.75 49.91 24.14
CA GLN A 668 1.15 48.69 24.86
C GLN A 668 0.02 47.66 25.03
N GLY A 669 0.16 46.48 24.45
CA GLY A 669 -0.75 45.36 24.74
C GLY A 669 -2.01 45.31 23.87
N PHE A 670 -2.06 46.05 22.75
CA PHE A 670 -3.10 45.87 21.74
C PHE A 670 -3.17 44.40 21.26
N GLY A 671 -2.04 43.81 20.87
CA GLY A 671 -1.99 42.40 20.47
C GLY A 671 -2.42 41.43 21.58
N GLN A 672 -2.27 41.82 22.86
CA GLN A 672 -2.73 41.01 23.98
C GLN A 672 -4.27 40.97 24.06
N LEU A 673 -4.97 42.03 23.64
CA LEU A 673 -6.44 42.06 23.60
C LEU A 673 -6.99 41.10 22.54
N THR A 674 -6.39 41.06 21.34
CA THR A 674 -6.74 40.09 20.29
C THR A 674 -6.48 38.65 20.74
N VAL A 675 -5.36 38.41 21.43
CA VAL A 675 -5.07 37.11 22.05
C VAL A 675 -6.12 36.77 23.11
N ALA A 676 -6.54 37.74 23.95
CA ALA A 676 -7.58 37.53 24.96
C ALA A 676 -8.94 37.17 24.33
N THR A 677 -9.35 37.85 23.24
CA THR A 677 -10.57 37.52 22.48
C THR A 677 -10.50 36.09 21.94
N THR A 678 -9.37 35.71 21.35
CA THR A 678 -9.15 34.35 20.81
C THR A 678 -9.16 33.29 21.91
N LEU A 679 -8.47 33.54 23.02
CA LEU A 679 -8.43 32.64 24.17
C LEU A 679 -9.81 32.50 24.83
N THR A 680 -10.63 33.54 24.75
CA THR A 680 -12.02 33.49 25.22
C THR A 680 -12.87 32.56 24.35
N LEU A 681 -12.74 32.61 23.02
CA LEU A 681 -13.40 31.64 22.13
C LEU A 681 -12.96 30.19 22.42
N VAL A 682 -11.67 29.97 22.71
CA VAL A 682 -11.15 28.67 23.15
C VAL A 682 -11.77 28.25 24.48
N THR A 683 -11.84 29.17 25.45
CA THR A 683 -12.45 28.93 26.76
C THR A 683 -13.93 28.55 26.61
N VAL A 684 -14.68 29.26 25.76
CA VAL A 684 -16.07 28.92 25.44
C VAL A 684 -16.15 27.53 24.80
N ALA A 685 -15.29 27.20 23.83
CA ALA A 685 -15.27 25.88 23.20
C ALA A 685 -15.00 24.74 24.20
N LEU A 686 -14.03 24.92 25.09
CA LEU A 686 -13.70 23.95 26.15
C LEU A 686 -14.84 23.80 27.16
N ALA A 687 -15.43 24.91 27.62
CA ALA A 687 -16.55 24.91 28.54
C ALA A 687 -17.78 24.21 27.94
N VAL A 688 -18.11 24.50 26.67
CA VAL A 688 -19.19 23.83 25.93
C VAL A 688 -18.90 22.33 25.80
N HIS A 689 -17.65 21.92 25.62
CA HIS A 689 -17.27 20.52 25.45
C HIS A 689 -17.26 19.73 26.77
N LYS A 690 -17.02 20.37 27.92
CA LYS A 690 -16.91 19.72 29.23
C LYS A 690 -18.14 19.87 30.13
N ALA A 691 -18.97 20.90 29.95
CA ALA A 691 -20.08 21.18 30.85
C ALA A 691 -21.22 20.13 30.77
N PRO A 692 -21.78 19.70 31.92
CA PRO A 692 -22.94 18.81 31.95
C PRO A 692 -24.19 19.50 31.39
N ARG A 693 -25.07 18.73 30.75
CA ARG A 693 -26.32 19.23 30.13
C ARG A 693 -27.56 18.41 30.52
N ALA A 694 -27.46 17.67 31.63
CA ALA A 694 -28.49 16.73 32.05
C ALA A 694 -29.74 17.44 32.57
N THR A 695 -29.59 18.51 33.34
CA THR A 695 -30.71 19.22 33.95
C THR A 695 -31.02 20.57 33.28
N ALA A 696 -32.23 21.10 33.50
CA ALA A 696 -32.59 22.45 33.06
C ALA A 696 -31.72 23.53 33.74
N ARG A 697 -31.33 23.31 35.00
CA ARG A 697 -30.45 24.19 35.76
C ARG A 697 -29.04 24.24 35.17
N ASP A 698 -28.47 23.10 34.80
CA ASP A 698 -27.12 23.04 34.19
C ASP A 698 -27.08 23.81 32.86
N ARG A 699 -28.13 23.64 32.05
CA ARG A 699 -28.31 24.36 30.78
C ARG A 699 -28.45 25.87 30.99
N LEU A 700 -29.16 26.31 32.02
CA LEU A 700 -29.29 27.72 32.37
C LEU A 700 -27.96 28.31 32.86
N VAL A 701 -27.27 27.63 33.77
CA VAL A 701 -25.96 28.07 34.31
C VAL A 701 -24.93 28.19 33.19
N LEU A 702 -24.85 27.19 32.30
CA LEU A 702 -23.98 27.24 31.12
C LEU A 702 -24.32 28.44 30.22
N ARG A 703 -25.60 28.68 29.97
CA ARG A 703 -26.03 29.81 29.13
C ARG A 703 -25.69 31.17 29.75
N VAL A 704 -25.92 31.34 31.05
CA VAL A 704 -25.63 32.61 31.74
C VAL A 704 -24.13 32.84 31.81
N ALA A 705 -23.35 31.84 32.23
CA ALA A 705 -21.89 31.97 32.35
C ALA A 705 -21.23 32.29 31.00
N LEU A 706 -21.56 31.54 29.94
CA LEU A 706 -21.02 31.80 28.60
C LEU A 706 -21.57 33.09 27.98
N GLY A 707 -22.84 33.43 28.26
CA GLY A 707 -23.44 34.69 27.81
C GLY A 707 -22.73 35.90 28.38
N VAL A 708 -22.48 35.92 29.70
CA VAL A 708 -21.70 36.98 30.37
C VAL A 708 -20.28 37.04 29.81
N LEU A 709 -19.61 35.89 29.68
CA LEU A 709 -18.27 35.82 29.09
C LEU A 709 -18.22 36.44 27.68
N CYS A 710 -19.17 36.07 26.80
CA CYS A 710 -19.25 36.61 25.45
C CYS A 710 -19.54 38.12 25.44
N VAL A 711 -20.46 38.61 26.28
CA VAL A 711 -20.77 40.04 26.37
C VAL A 711 -19.55 40.85 26.81
N LEU A 712 -18.84 40.40 27.86
CA LEU A 712 -17.60 41.05 28.30
C LEU A 712 -16.54 41.03 27.19
N THR A 713 -16.44 39.93 26.46
CA THR A 713 -15.52 39.82 25.31
C THR A 713 -15.86 40.82 24.21
N LEU A 714 -17.14 41.04 23.90
CA LEU A 714 -17.56 42.06 22.93
C LEU A 714 -17.19 43.47 23.38
N VAL A 715 -17.26 43.75 24.69
CA VAL A 715 -16.77 45.03 25.23
C VAL A 715 -15.26 45.15 25.07
N VAL A 716 -14.50 44.05 25.27
CA VAL A 716 -13.05 44.03 25.03
C VAL A 716 -12.72 44.26 23.56
N VAL A 717 -13.42 43.59 22.63
CA VAL A 717 -13.31 43.82 21.18
C VAL A 717 -13.57 45.28 20.83
N ALA A 718 -14.66 45.86 21.34
CA ALA A 718 -14.99 47.27 21.12
C ALA A 718 -13.92 48.22 21.68
N SER A 719 -13.37 47.91 22.87
CA SER A 719 -12.27 48.65 23.47
C SER A 719 -10.99 48.54 22.64
N ALA A 720 -10.67 47.37 22.10
CA ALA A 720 -9.51 47.15 21.23
C ALA A 720 -9.62 47.95 19.93
N LEU A 721 -10.78 47.92 19.26
CA LEU A 721 -11.05 48.69 18.04
C LEU A 721 -10.97 50.20 18.31
N PHE A 722 -11.56 50.68 19.40
CA PHE A 722 -11.47 52.09 19.78
C PHE A 722 -10.03 52.53 20.02
N ARG A 723 -9.26 51.71 20.72
CA ARG A 723 -7.86 51.99 21.02
C ARG A 723 -6.99 52.01 19.76
N MET A 724 -7.26 51.12 18.82
CA MET A 724 -6.60 51.13 17.51
C MET A 724 -7.00 52.36 16.69
N ALA A 725 -8.27 52.77 16.70
CA ALA A 725 -8.72 53.98 16.00
C ALA A 725 -8.01 55.25 16.50
N VAL A 726 -7.91 55.42 17.83
CA VAL A 726 -7.15 56.53 18.44
C VAL A 726 -5.66 56.45 18.06
N TYR A 727 -5.10 55.24 18.01
CA TYR A 727 -3.71 55.05 17.59
C TYR A 727 -3.48 55.46 16.14
N GLN A 728 -4.36 55.05 15.23
CA GLN A 728 -4.30 55.37 13.81
C GLN A 728 -4.45 56.87 13.56
N GLN A 729 -5.30 57.56 14.32
CA GLN A 729 -5.42 59.02 14.24
C GLN A 729 -4.13 59.73 14.68
N ALA A 730 -3.42 59.21 15.68
CA ALA A 730 -2.19 59.82 16.17
C ALA A 730 -0.95 59.52 15.29
N PHE A 731 -0.82 58.30 14.77
CA PHE A 731 0.39 57.80 14.08
C PHE A 731 0.18 57.40 12.62
N GLY A 732 -1.01 57.60 12.09
CA GLY A 732 -1.38 57.24 10.73
C GLY A 732 -1.91 55.83 10.54
N PHE A 733 -2.43 55.60 9.34
CA PHE A 733 -3.03 54.34 8.95
C PHE A 733 -1.99 53.47 8.27
N THR A 734 -2.00 52.16 8.56
CA THR A 734 -1.21 51.18 7.83
C THR A 734 -2.08 49.99 7.47
N VAL A 735 -1.76 49.30 6.37
CA VAL A 735 -2.47 48.09 5.92
C VAL A 735 -2.52 47.05 7.03
N LEU A 736 -1.41 46.86 7.76
CA LEU A 736 -1.36 45.93 8.88
C LEU A 736 -2.35 46.33 9.98
N ARG A 737 -2.40 47.62 10.37
CA ARG A 737 -3.31 48.09 11.42
C ARG A 737 -4.78 47.89 11.02
N VAL A 738 -5.14 48.25 9.79
CA VAL A 738 -6.50 48.05 9.25
C VAL A 738 -6.85 46.57 9.19
N LEU A 739 -5.90 45.71 8.80
CA LEU A 739 -6.12 44.27 8.78
C LEU A 739 -6.37 43.72 10.18
N VAL A 740 -5.70 44.24 11.22
CA VAL A 740 -6.01 43.82 12.59
C VAL A 740 -7.40 44.29 13.02
N ASP A 741 -7.85 45.49 12.64
CA ASP A 741 -9.22 45.93 12.94
C ASP A 741 -10.27 45.03 12.29
N VAL A 742 -10.08 44.68 11.03
CA VAL A 742 -10.93 43.74 10.31
C VAL A 742 -10.94 42.38 11.01
N PHE A 743 -9.77 41.89 11.41
CA PHE A 743 -9.63 40.60 12.09
C PHE A 743 -10.29 40.61 13.48
N GLU A 744 -10.12 41.67 14.26
CA GLU A 744 -10.72 41.83 15.58
C GLU A 744 -12.26 41.97 15.45
N ALA A 745 -12.74 42.73 14.46
CA ALA A 745 -14.16 42.80 14.14
C ALA A 745 -14.74 41.43 13.73
N TRP A 746 -13.98 40.63 12.98
CA TRP A 746 -14.35 39.25 12.65
C TRP A 746 -14.41 38.36 13.90
N LEU A 747 -13.45 38.45 14.82
CA LEU A 747 -13.52 37.75 16.10
C LEU A 747 -14.75 38.16 16.90
N GLY A 748 -15.09 39.45 16.93
CA GLY A 748 -16.34 39.96 17.50
C GLY A 748 -17.58 39.35 16.86
N LEU A 749 -17.62 39.25 15.52
CA LEU A 749 -18.67 38.54 14.79
C LEU A 749 -18.74 37.07 15.19
N LEU A 750 -17.60 36.37 15.35
CA LEU A 750 -17.58 34.99 15.83
C LEU A 750 -18.19 34.87 17.24
N VAL A 751 -17.87 35.79 18.15
CA VAL A 751 -18.47 35.83 19.49
C VAL A 751 -19.99 36.01 19.40
N LEU A 752 -20.49 36.88 18.51
CA LEU A 752 -21.93 37.03 18.25
C LEU A 752 -22.56 35.74 17.71
N LEU A 753 -21.91 35.07 16.75
CA LEU A 753 -22.39 33.79 16.21
C LEU A 753 -22.42 32.69 17.29
N VAL A 754 -21.43 32.67 18.18
CA VAL A 754 -21.38 31.77 19.35
C VAL A 754 -22.53 32.05 20.31
N MET A 755 -22.86 33.32 20.58
CA MET A 755 -24.03 33.69 21.38
C MET A 755 -25.32 33.19 20.73
N VAL A 756 -25.50 33.39 19.42
CA VAL A 756 -26.67 32.89 18.67
C VAL A 756 -26.76 31.36 18.74
N ALA A 757 -25.64 30.65 18.62
CA ALA A 757 -25.59 29.19 18.76
C ALA A 757 -25.97 28.74 20.18
N GLY A 758 -25.54 29.46 21.22
CA GLY A 758 -25.92 29.22 22.62
C GLY A 758 -27.41 29.48 22.90
N VAL A 759 -28.02 30.44 22.19
CA VAL A 759 -29.47 30.69 22.25
C VAL A 759 -30.26 29.58 21.54
N ARG A 760 -29.80 29.13 20.37
CA ARG A 760 -30.47 28.10 19.54
C ARG A 760 -30.16 26.65 19.93
N TRP A 761 -29.24 26.40 20.88
CA TRP A 761 -28.76 25.05 21.26
C TRP A 761 -28.21 24.21 20.09
N SER A 762 -27.78 24.88 19.03
CA SER A 762 -27.32 24.25 17.80
C SER A 762 -26.06 24.96 17.33
N ALA A 763 -24.94 24.22 17.27
CA ALA A 763 -23.64 24.76 16.89
C ALA A 763 -23.03 24.06 15.65
N TRP A 764 -23.76 23.15 15.01
CA TRP A 764 -23.24 22.40 13.84
C TRP A 764 -23.05 23.27 12.59
N TRP A 765 -23.70 24.43 12.53
CA TRP A 765 -23.57 25.41 11.45
C TRP A 765 -22.45 26.43 11.70
N LEU A 766 -21.96 26.53 12.94
CA LEU A 766 -21.04 27.58 13.38
C LEU A 766 -19.70 27.56 12.61
N PRO A 767 -19.01 26.42 12.39
CA PRO A 767 -17.74 26.42 11.68
C PRO A 767 -17.87 26.88 10.21
N ARG A 768 -19.00 26.54 9.57
CA ARG A 768 -19.30 26.97 8.20
C ARG A 768 -19.62 28.45 8.14
N ALA A 769 -20.41 28.96 9.08
CA ALA A 769 -20.70 30.39 9.17
C ALA A 769 -19.43 31.20 9.48
N ALA A 770 -18.53 30.70 10.34
CA ALA A 770 -17.23 31.32 10.61
C ALA A 770 -16.37 31.41 9.34
N LEU A 771 -16.26 30.31 8.58
CA LEU A 771 -15.51 30.30 7.32
C LEU A 771 -16.14 31.20 6.25
N ALA A 772 -17.46 31.13 6.06
CA ALA A 772 -18.18 31.94 5.07
C ALA A 772 -18.12 33.43 5.41
N SER A 773 -18.25 33.80 6.68
CA SER A 773 -18.12 35.20 7.11
C SER A 773 -16.70 35.72 6.97
N GLY A 774 -15.67 34.91 7.28
CA GLY A 774 -14.28 35.28 7.04
C GLY A 774 -13.98 35.50 5.57
N ALA A 775 -14.44 34.59 4.70
CA ALA A 775 -14.30 34.73 3.25
C ALA A 775 -15.06 35.93 2.69
N ALA A 776 -16.29 36.19 3.16
CA ALA A 776 -17.08 37.34 2.76
C ALA A 776 -16.45 38.66 3.22
N LEU A 777 -15.90 38.70 4.44
CA LEU A 777 -15.20 39.87 4.96
C LEU A 777 -13.91 40.13 4.18
N LEU A 778 -13.13 39.09 3.89
CA LEU A 778 -11.94 39.22 3.04
C LEU A 778 -12.29 39.73 1.63
N LEU A 779 -13.38 39.24 1.05
CA LEU A 779 -13.91 39.76 -0.21
C LEU A 779 -14.30 41.23 -0.09
N ALA A 780 -15.01 41.61 0.97
CA ALA A 780 -15.40 43.00 1.21
C ALA A 780 -14.18 43.93 1.35
N VAL A 781 -13.16 43.51 2.10
CA VAL A 781 -11.89 44.25 2.24
C VAL A 781 -11.19 44.37 0.90
N GLY A 782 -11.06 43.28 0.15
CA GLY A 782 -10.50 43.31 -1.20
C GLY A 782 -11.25 44.27 -2.12
N LEU A 783 -12.59 44.26 -2.10
CA LEU A 783 -13.41 45.19 -2.89
C LEU A 783 -13.28 46.64 -2.42
N ALA A 784 -13.05 46.90 -1.13
CA ALA A 784 -12.90 48.24 -0.57
C ALA A 784 -11.61 48.96 -0.97
N ASN A 785 -10.67 48.27 -1.64
CA ASN A 785 -9.33 48.78 -1.94
C ASN A 785 -8.56 49.17 -0.66
N PRO A 786 -8.01 48.20 0.09
CA PRO A 786 -7.43 48.49 1.40
C PRO A 786 -6.22 49.44 1.31
N GLU A 787 -5.37 49.30 0.28
CA GLU A 787 -4.19 50.16 0.09
C GLU A 787 -4.59 51.57 -0.33
N GLY A 788 -5.51 51.71 -1.29
CA GLY A 788 -6.04 53.02 -1.66
C GLY A 788 -6.83 53.71 -0.54
N TRP A 789 -7.54 52.93 0.30
CA TRP A 789 -8.21 53.47 1.48
C TRP A 789 -7.21 53.99 2.52
N VAL A 790 -6.15 53.22 2.81
CA VAL A 790 -5.07 53.64 3.73
C VAL A 790 -4.37 54.89 3.21
N ALA A 791 -4.08 54.96 1.91
CA ALA A 791 -3.50 56.14 1.30
C ALA A 791 -4.40 57.37 1.49
N ARG A 792 -5.69 57.26 1.15
CA ARG A 792 -6.66 58.35 1.32
C ARG A 792 -6.76 58.84 2.75
N GLN A 793 -6.84 57.94 3.73
CA GLN A 793 -6.93 58.32 5.15
C GLN A 793 -5.66 59.02 5.66
N ASN A 794 -4.46 58.59 5.21
CA ASN A 794 -3.23 59.30 5.57
C ASN A 794 -3.15 60.68 4.92
N ILE A 795 -3.68 60.85 3.72
CA ILE A 795 -3.71 62.13 3.00
C ILE A 795 -4.73 63.09 3.64
N GLU A 796 -5.93 62.61 3.99
CA GLU A 796 -6.90 63.38 4.78
C GLU A 796 -6.28 63.85 6.10
N ARG A 797 -5.57 62.96 6.81
CA ARG A 797 -4.82 63.33 8.03
C ARG A 797 -3.73 64.36 7.76
N TYR A 798 -3.03 64.27 6.63
CA TYR A 798 -2.02 65.25 6.25
C TYR A 798 -2.64 66.64 6.04
N GLN A 799 -3.82 66.72 5.44
CA GLN A 799 -4.53 68.00 5.26
C GLN A 799 -4.91 68.64 6.60
N GLU A 800 -5.19 67.83 7.63
CA GLU A 800 -5.51 68.32 8.99
C GLU A 800 -4.27 68.64 9.84
N THR A 801 -3.22 67.83 9.73
CA THR A 801 -2.09 67.85 10.68
C THR A 801 -0.77 68.37 10.10
N GLY A 802 -0.67 68.45 8.77
CA GLY A 802 0.55 68.77 8.04
C GLY A 802 1.63 67.68 8.06
N LYS A 803 1.38 66.51 8.64
CA LYS A 803 2.36 65.41 8.75
C LYS A 803 1.99 64.25 7.84
N ILE A 804 2.95 63.81 7.02
CA ILE A 804 2.80 62.66 6.12
C ILE A 804 4.08 61.81 6.14
N ASP A 805 3.93 60.51 5.93
CA ASP A 805 5.05 59.58 5.79
C ASP A 805 5.08 59.14 4.32
N THR A 806 5.90 59.83 3.51
CA THR A 806 5.97 59.56 2.07
C THR A 806 6.62 58.23 1.76
N TRP A 807 7.55 57.77 2.62
CA TRP A 807 8.23 56.49 2.48
C TRP A 807 7.27 55.32 2.64
N TYR A 808 6.37 55.39 3.64
CA TYR A 808 5.31 54.39 3.79
C TYR A 808 4.35 54.39 2.60
N LEU A 809 3.93 55.56 2.12
CA LEU A 809 3.05 55.65 0.94
C LEU A 809 3.70 55.05 -0.31
N ALA A 810 5.01 55.26 -0.50
CA ALA A 810 5.77 54.66 -1.60
C ALA A 810 5.92 53.13 -1.50
N SER A 811 5.70 52.55 -0.32
CA SER A 811 5.69 51.09 -0.13
C SER A 811 4.35 50.43 -0.47
N LEU A 812 3.29 51.22 -0.67
CA LEU A 812 1.98 50.71 -1.08
C LEU A 812 2.00 50.30 -2.56
N GLY A 813 1.17 49.33 -2.92
CA GLY A 813 1.09 48.83 -4.28
C GLY A 813 0.35 49.79 -5.23
N PRO A 814 0.23 49.39 -6.52
CA PRO A 814 -0.40 50.21 -7.58
C PRO A 814 -1.83 50.67 -7.26
N ASP A 815 -2.56 49.91 -6.44
CA ASP A 815 -3.92 50.21 -6.00
C ASP A 815 -4.04 51.53 -5.20
N ALA A 816 -2.94 52.06 -4.66
CA ALA A 816 -2.89 53.32 -3.91
C ALA A 816 -2.67 54.56 -4.79
N VAL A 817 -2.15 54.39 -6.01
CA VAL A 817 -1.73 55.50 -6.91
C VAL A 817 -2.85 56.52 -7.16
N PRO A 818 -4.10 56.12 -7.48
CA PRO A 818 -5.16 57.11 -7.70
C PRO A 818 -5.41 58.01 -6.49
N ALA A 819 -5.35 57.46 -5.27
CA ALA A 819 -5.55 58.25 -4.05
C ALA A 819 -4.40 59.24 -3.80
N VAL A 820 -3.16 58.87 -4.16
CA VAL A 820 -1.98 59.73 -4.04
C VAL A 820 -2.05 60.89 -5.03
N VAL A 821 -2.38 60.62 -6.29
CA VAL A 821 -2.45 61.65 -7.34
C VAL A 821 -3.60 62.64 -7.10
N ASP A 822 -4.77 62.15 -6.68
CA ASP A 822 -5.93 63.02 -6.42
C ASP A 822 -5.76 63.89 -5.17
N GLY A 823 -4.96 63.45 -4.19
CA GLY A 823 -4.95 64.01 -2.84
C GLY A 823 -3.70 64.77 -2.43
N LEU A 824 -2.54 64.54 -3.06
CA LEU A 824 -1.26 65.17 -2.70
C LEU A 824 -0.82 66.24 -3.70
N PRO A 825 -0.08 67.28 -3.26
CA PRO A 825 0.61 68.21 -4.16
C PRO A 825 1.69 67.52 -5.01
N GLU A 826 1.94 68.02 -6.23
CA GLU A 826 2.90 67.44 -7.20
C GLU A 826 4.32 67.22 -6.63
N GLU A 827 4.75 68.06 -5.69
CA GLU A 827 6.05 67.92 -5.00
C GLU A 827 6.13 66.63 -4.17
N LEU A 828 5.07 66.32 -3.42
CA LEU A 828 5.01 65.13 -2.57
C LEU A 828 4.62 63.87 -3.35
N GLN A 829 3.90 64.02 -4.47
CA GLN A 829 3.59 62.90 -5.36
C GLN A 829 4.87 62.22 -5.87
N ARG A 830 5.92 62.98 -6.19
CA ARG A 830 7.22 62.43 -6.64
C ARG A 830 7.87 61.52 -5.59
N CYS A 831 7.64 61.79 -4.31
CA CYS A 831 8.14 60.99 -3.19
C CYS A 831 7.31 59.74 -2.92
N ALA A 832 5.99 59.83 -3.11
CA ALA A 832 5.04 58.77 -2.79
C ALA A 832 4.72 57.81 -3.95
N LEU A 833 4.96 58.21 -5.20
CA LEU A 833 4.68 57.36 -6.36
C LEU A 833 5.81 56.34 -6.61
N PRO A 834 5.46 55.12 -7.06
CA PRO A 834 6.44 54.13 -7.50
C PRO A 834 7.17 54.62 -8.77
N ALA A 835 8.38 54.10 -9.01
CA ALA A 835 9.18 54.49 -10.16
C ALA A 835 8.53 54.02 -11.48
N ALA A 836 8.59 54.87 -12.52
CA ALA A 836 7.97 54.58 -13.81
C ALA A 836 8.57 53.36 -14.56
N GLU A 837 9.79 52.93 -14.21
CA GLU A 837 10.43 51.73 -14.79
C GLU A 837 9.67 50.42 -14.47
N ASP A 838 8.83 50.41 -13.43
CA ASP A 838 8.00 49.26 -13.04
C ASP A 838 6.65 49.20 -13.78
N ALA A 839 6.26 50.24 -14.51
CA ALA A 839 4.94 50.39 -15.14
C ALA A 839 4.95 50.01 -16.62
N ARG A 840 5.25 48.74 -16.95
CA ARG A 840 5.00 48.23 -18.31
C ARG A 840 3.49 48.11 -18.56
N PRO A 841 3.00 48.42 -19.77
CA PRO A 841 1.59 48.21 -20.09
C PRO A 841 1.26 46.72 -20.06
N ASP A 842 0.26 46.37 -19.25
CA ASP A 842 -0.24 44.98 -19.12
C ASP A 842 -0.76 44.45 -20.47
N ASP A 843 -0.33 43.26 -20.89
CA ASP A 843 -1.01 42.43 -21.91
C ASP A 843 -2.42 42.01 -21.44
N LEU A 844 -3.31 41.63 -22.37
CA LEU A 844 -4.71 41.25 -22.10
C LEU A 844 -4.84 40.14 -21.03
N LEU A 845 -3.87 39.22 -20.98
CA LEU A 845 -3.87 38.10 -20.04
C LEU A 845 -3.33 38.48 -18.65
N GLU A 846 -2.45 39.47 -18.56
CA GLU A 846 -1.98 39.98 -17.26
C GLU A 846 -2.81 41.16 -16.76
N TRP A 847 -3.72 41.69 -17.57
CA TRP A 847 -4.53 42.86 -17.22
C TRP A 847 -5.14 42.80 -15.82
N ASN A 848 -4.93 43.88 -15.06
CA ASN A 848 -5.47 44.12 -13.74
C ASN A 848 -5.93 45.58 -13.59
N LEU A 849 -7.10 45.79 -13.02
CA LEU A 849 -7.72 47.10 -12.87
C LEU A 849 -6.89 48.07 -12.01
N GLY A 850 -6.24 47.57 -10.95
CA GLY A 850 -5.41 48.39 -10.07
C GLY A 850 -4.17 48.91 -10.79
N ARG A 851 -3.48 48.03 -11.53
CA ARG A 851 -2.31 48.41 -12.34
C ARG A 851 -2.67 49.30 -13.52
N SER A 852 -3.78 49.02 -14.22
CA SER A 852 -4.18 49.84 -15.37
C SER A 852 -4.45 51.28 -14.97
N ARG A 853 -5.15 51.50 -13.85
CA ARG A 853 -5.39 52.85 -13.30
C ARG A 853 -4.12 53.54 -12.86
N ALA A 854 -3.17 52.80 -12.28
CA ALA A 854 -1.88 53.37 -11.89
C ALA A 854 -1.07 53.81 -13.12
N ALA A 855 -1.01 52.97 -14.16
CA ALA A 855 -0.24 53.24 -15.38
C ALA A 855 -0.75 54.48 -16.14
N GLU A 856 -2.06 54.77 -16.10
CA GLU A 856 -2.64 55.99 -16.70
C GLU A 856 -2.24 57.28 -15.97
N LEU A 857 -1.91 57.19 -14.67
CA LEU A 857 -1.72 58.35 -13.79
C LEU A 857 -0.24 58.65 -13.46
N VAL A 858 0.67 57.68 -13.62
CA VAL A 858 2.10 57.87 -13.34
C VAL A 858 2.79 58.51 -14.56
N PRO A 859 3.42 59.70 -14.43
CA PRO A 859 4.11 60.34 -15.53
C PRO A 859 5.34 59.52 -15.96
N SER A 860 5.49 59.30 -17.27
CA SER A 860 6.67 58.66 -17.85
C SER A 860 7.91 59.55 -17.69
N GLY A 861 8.89 59.10 -16.89
CA GLY A 861 10.23 59.74 -16.81
C GLY A 861 10.54 60.54 -15.54
N ALA A 862 9.79 60.38 -14.43
CA ALA A 862 10.13 61.03 -13.16
C ALA A 862 11.44 60.44 -12.55
N PRO A 863 12.51 61.23 -12.34
CA PRO A 863 13.72 60.74 -11.71
C PRO A 863 13.49 60.44 -10.22
N ALA A 864 13.98 59.29 -9.77
CA ALA A 864 13.88 58.81 -8.40
C ALA A 864 14.90 59.47 -7.45
N ASP A 865 15.08 60.79 -7.51
CA ASP A 865 15.83 61.48 -6.47
C ASP A 865 14.93 61.71 -5.26
N ARG A 866 14.98 60.76 -4.31
CA ARG A 866 14.19 60.77 -3.07
C ARG A 866 14.93 61.41 -1.89
N SER A 867 16.07 62.06 -2.14
CA SER A 867 16.93 62.60 -1.06
C SER A 867 16.28 63.74 -0.26
N ASP A 868 15.37 64.50 -0.87
CA ASP A 868 14.64 65.62 -0.25
C ASP A 868 13.21 65.27 0.20
N CYS A 869 12.86 63.97 0.28
CA CYS A 869 11.51 63.53 0.61
C CYS A 869 11.21 63.49 2.12
N PRO A 870 10.09 64.08 2.59
CA PRO A 870 9.73 64.16 4.01
C PRO A 870 9.07 62.91 4.60
#